data_AF-A0A2V9A2Y2-F1
#
_entry.id   AF-A0A2V9A2Y2-F1
#
_cell.length_a   1.000
_cell.length_b   1.000
_cell.length_c   1.000
_cell.angle_alpha   90.00
_cell.angle_beta   90.00
_cell.angle_gamma   90.00
#
_symmetry.space_group_name_H-M   'P 1'
#
loop_
_entity.id
_entity.type
_entity.pdbx_description
1 polymer ?
#
loop_
_entity_poly.entity_id
_entity_poly.type
_entity_poly.pdbx_seq_one_letter_code
_entity_poly.pdbx_strand_id
1 'polypeptide(L)'
;MYMHLYEWNKPSERIALMRKVISLLAVLALGAGFLACAGISRTPKGSPNQNQFGASRPELEYLKAVNSAAPPKDPQLLFLLMGAYANANQQAEGAEFLSARLNEFGPRLSDPQKALYLSAIGLLRAQHASSVSLLHRIGYVKDTIAMLDQAKRLSGGQIFVVNWISGVVRSQLPSFFHQKQAARDDLNWCAANIAKAPDAGWLREVDFRLGTLVLADGDQVKAQDYLRRSGYKRFEKPVVLTTPFSEDTLSGHAFASHRIAEIIPARVYALSGFEFTEYYFVVSDDRRELIGIDAGTRGDSAKTAYEALRAYAPNLPELTTIFVTHSHWDHIGGQAYFRSLNPKPRFYARSNYKEEIDGELDAPQSIAKHFFGERFNLDDVRSFKPDATIDGPTKLKIGGTRIELVPVHGGETHDAMFIHLPDLGVLFVGDFIMPYLGAPFVVEGDFQGLLDAIDIVVQKNPRYMLHGHEPLTRNFSSPEMLAQLKVNLSWLRDQVLTAIRRGDTRAAIHQANLIPPGLLNGRADALLPYLVLREHVIDRLYHQNVGYWQADLEGLDHLGDSDRAELLVDYLALSEKRLVTAAEKMAADGKYELATSLLEASAARFGRTESITKAEQLVYLKLMEKYQNTDPFKYILYSAKIGEQTPQMANGK
;
A
#
# COMPACT_ATOMS: atom_id res chain seq x y z
N MET A 1 44.69 -56.70 -22.83
CA MET A 1 45.73 -57.58 -23.37
C MET A 1 46.98 -56.73 -23.62
N TYR A 2 48.00 -56.92 -22.78
CA TYR A 2 49.42 -56.61 -22.94
C TYR A 2 49.88 -55.26 -23.54
N MET A 3 50.15 -54.31 -22.63
CA MET A 3 51.47 -53.76 -22.25
C MET A 3 52.71 -54.05 -23.12
N HIS A 4 53.46 -52.99 -23.49
CA HIS A 4 54.92 -52.82 -23.30
C HIS A 4 55.30 -51.35 -23.64
N LEU A 5 55.60 -50.46 -22.68
CA LEU A 5 56.88 -50.20 -21.99
C LEU A 5 58.05 -49.82 -22.94
N TYR A 6 58.50 -48.56 -22.95
CA TYR A 6 59.72 -48.12 -22.22
C TYR A 6 60.11 -46.63 -22.49
N GLU A 7 60.43 -45.95 -21.37
CA GLU A 7 61.50 -44.96 -21.11
C GLU A 7 61.48 -43.47 -21.54
N TRP A 8 61.99 -42.70 -20.58
CA TRP A 8 62.03 -41.25 -20.38
C TRP A 8 63.39 -40.65 -20.79
N ASN A 9 63.39 -39.40 -21.30
CA ASN A 9 64.13 -38.27 -20.71
C ASN A 9 63.95 -36.93 -21.47
N LYS A 10 63.30 -35.95 -20.80
CA LYS A 10 63.60 -34.49 -20.63
C LYS A 10 63.96 -33.57 -21.84
N PRO A 11 63.84 -32.21 -21.74
CA PRO A 11 62.98 -31.35 -20.90
C PRO A 11 62.38 -30.10 -21.61
N SER A 12 61.34 -29.54 -20.97
CA SER A 12 60.95 -28.12 -20.80
C SER A 12 61.29 -27.01 -21.82
N GLU A 13 60.23 -26.27 -22.13
CA GLU A 13 60.09 -24.79 -22.07
C GLU A 13 60.18 -23.91 -23.33
N ARG A 14 59.03 -23.22 -23.53
CA ARG A 14 58.83 -21.86 -24.07
C ARG A 14 58.82 -21.66 -25.59
N ILE A 15 57.64 -21.92 -26.17
CA ILE A 15 57.17 -21.21 -27.36
C ILE A 15 56.42 -19.97 -26.90
N ALA A 16 57.12 -18.83 -26.96
CA ALA A 16 56.53 -17.51 -26.98
C ALA A 16 56.34 -17.06 -28.44
N LEU A 17 55.33 -16.20 -28.64
CA LEU A 17 55.20 -15.28 -29.77
C LEU A 17 54.59 -15.82 -31.07
N MET A 18 53.26 -16.06 -31.07
CA MET A 18 52.31 -15.62 -32.12
C MET A 18 50.92 -16.22 -31.86
N ARG A 19 50.16 -15.60 -30.94
CA ARG A 19 48.69 -15.76 -30.82
C ARG A 19 48.14 -14.65 -29.92
N LYS A 20 48.12 -13.43 -30.45
CA LYS A 20 47.29 -12.30 -30.01
C LYS A 20 46.75 -11.70 -31.30
N VAL A 21 45.43 -11.83 -31.54
CA VAL A 21 44.59 -10.91 -32.34
C VAL A 21 43.14 -11.42 -32.48
N ILE A 22 42.80 -12.68 -32.18
CA ILE A 22 41.40 -13.13 -32.26
C ILE A 22 40.94 -13.70 -30.92
N SER A 23 40.69 -12.84 -29.93
CA SER A 23 39.99 -13.14 -28.66
C SER A 23 39.70 -11.85 -27.90
N LEU A 24 39.03 -10.89 -28.55
CA LEU A 24 38.63 -9.64 -27.89
C LEU A 24 37.29 -9.15 -28.44
N LEU A 25 36.28 -10.03 -28.51
CA LEU A 25 34.91 -9.64 -28.93
C LEU A 25 33.77 -10.47 -28.30
N ALA A 26 34.02 -11.24 -27.23
CA ALA A 26 33.00 -12.16 -26.67
C ALA A 26 32.85 -12.12 -25.13
N VAL A 27 33.12 -10.98 -24.46
CA VAL A 27 32.93 -10.86 -22.99
C VAL A 27 32.09 -9.62 -22.60
N LEU A 28 31.18 -9.15 -23.46
CA LEU A 28 30.29 -8.01 -23.16
C LEU A 28 28.79 -8.35 -23.17
N ALA A 29 28.43 -9.58 -22.86
CA ALA A 29 27.04 -9.96 -22.65
C ALA A 29 26.97 -11.05 -21.57
N LEU A 30 26.86 -10.65 -20.31
CA LEU A 30 26.32 -11.45 -19.20
C LEU A 30 26.21 -10.52 -17.98
N GLY A 31 25.02 -9.95 -17.79
CA GLY A 31 24.72 -9.00 -16.73
C GLY A 31 23.50 -8.14 -17.06
N ALA A 32 22.39 -8.76 -17.44
CA ALA A 32 21.13 -8.07 -17.67
C ALA A 32 19.95 -9.01 -17.37
N GLY A 33 19.50 -8.99 -16.11
CA GLY A 33 18.09 -9.26 -15.82
C GLY A 33 17.32 -7.96 -16.01
N PHE A 34 17.08 -7.59 -17.27
CA PHE A 34 16.03 -6.66 -17.72
C PHE A 34 16.03 -6.75 -19.25
N LEU A 35 15.01 -7.40 -19.81
CA LEU A 35 14.78 -7.50 -21.25
C LEU A 35 14.48 -6.10 -21.80
N ALA A 36 15.33 -5.67 -22.72
CA ALA A 36 15.11 -4.53 -23.58
C ALA A 36 14.10 -4.89 -24.69
N CYS A 37 13.03 -4.12 -24.80
CA CYS A 37 12.43 -3.80 -26.08
C CYS A 37 12.84 -2.37 -26.43
N ALA A 38 14.01 -2.24 -27.08
CA ALA A 38 14.49 -0.98 -27.61
C ALA A 38 13.75 -0.67 -28.93
N GLY A 39 12.69 0.13 -28.86
CA GLY A 39 12.17 0.87 -30.00
C GLY A 39 12.97 2.16 -30.17
N ILE A 40 13.66 2.31 -31.30
CA ILE A 40 14.40 3.54 -31.66
C ILE A 40 13.40 4.69 -31.77
N SER A 41 13.35 5.57 -30.76
CA SER A 41 12.63 6.84 -30.84
C SER A 41 13.65 7.96 -31.12
N ARG A 42 13.58 8.50 -32.34
CA ARG A 42 14.23 9.79 -32.68
C ARG A 42 13.44 10.90 -32.01
N THR A 43 14.08 11.68 -31.16
CA THR A 43 13.52 12.93 -30.63
C THR A 43 13.61 14.03 -31.70
N PRO A 44 12.52 14.75 -32.04
CA PRO A 44 12.62 16.03 -32.69
C PRO A 44 12.89 17.12 -31.64
N LYS A 45 13.78 18.06 -31.98
CA LYS A 45 14.06 19.28 -31.23
C LYS A 45 12.79 20.12 -31.04
N GLY A 46 12.71 20.78 -29.89
CA GLY A 46 11.52 21.45 -29.38
C GLY A 46 10.95 22.60 -30.21
N SER A 47 9.67 22.84 -29.97
CA SER A 47 8.99 24.13 -30.08
C SER A 47 8.34 24.44 -28.72
N PRO A 48 8.36 25.68 -28.23
CA PRO A 48 7.73 26.05 -26.97
C PRO A 48 6.21 26.22 -27.18
N ASN A 49 5.44 25.85 -26.16
CA ASN A 49 3.98 26.03 -26.02
C ASN A 49 3.08 25.23 -26.98
N GLN A 50 2.85 23.94 -26.68
CA GLN A 50 1.56 23.27 -26.95
C GLN A 50 1.35 21.86 -26.33
N ASN A 51 2.06 21.47 -25.26
CA ASN A 51 1.86 20.15 -24.61
C ASN A 51 1.35 20.27 -23.17
N GLN A 52 0.07 20.64 -23.00
CA GLN A 52 -0.67 20.54 -21.74
C GLN A 52 -1.76 19.43 -21.76
N PHE A 53 -1.65 18.46 -22.67
CA PHE A 53 -2.58 17.31 -22.78
C PHE A 53 -1.89 15.96 -22.49
N GLY A 54 -0.88 15.95 -21.63
CA GLY A 54 -0.55 14.72 -20.92
C GLY A 54 -1.53 14.60 -19.76
N ALA A 55 -2.37 13.56 -19.74
CA ALA A 55 -3.28 13.31 -18.62
C ALA A 55 -2.51 13.45 -17.31
N SER A 56 -2.86 14.47 -16.52
CA SER A 56 -2.17 14.76 -15.27
C SER A 56 -2.39 13.60 -14.31
N ARG A 57 -1.42 13.34 -13.43
CA ARG A 57 -1.58 12.40 -12.31
C ARG A 57 -1.96 13.21 -11.09
N PRO A 58 -3.25 13.27 -10.69
CA PRO A 58 -3.68 14.18 -9.63
C PRO A 58 -2.98 13.91 -8.30
N GLU A 59 -2.69 12.66 -7.99
CA GLU A 59 -1.93 12.25 -6.80
C GLU A 59 -0.48 12.76 -6.82
N LEU A 60 0.20 12.66 -7.97
CA LEU A 60 1.56 13.16 -8.14
C LEU A 60 1.60 14.70 -8.05
N GLU A 61 0.66 15.38 -8.70
CA GLU A 61 0.57 16.84 -8.64
C GLU A 61 0.22 17.34 -7.23
N TYR A 62 -0.62 16.61 -6.48
CA TYR A 62 -0.84 16.87 -5.05
C TYR A 62 0.46 16.76 -4.25
N LEU A 63 1.19 15.65 -4.40
CA LEU A 63 2.44 15.41 -3.68
C LEU A 63 3.51 16.45 -4.04
N LYS A 64 3.56 16.91 -5.30
CA LYS A 64 4.41 18.03 -5.75
C LYS A 64 4.03 19.33 -5.06
N ALA A 65 2.74 19.64 -4.95
CA ALA A 65 2.26 20.84 -4.26
C ALA A 65 2.64 20.81 -2.77
N VAL A 66 2.39 19.68 -2.10
CA VAL A 66 2.76 19.46 -0.69
C VAL A 66 4.27 19.66 -0.45
N ASN A 67 5.10 19.00 -1.25
CA ASN A 67 6.56 19.07 -1.11
C ASN A 67 7.17 20.39 -1.63
N SER A 68 6.36 21.26 -2.24
CA SER A 68 6.77 22.61 -2.64
C SER A 68 6.42 23.68 -1.61
N ALA A 69 5.38 23.45 -0.80
CA ALA A 69 4.93 24.43 0.19
C ALA A 69 5.95 24.62 1.32
N ALA A 70 6.50 23.51 1.84
CA ALA A 70 7.52 23.49 2.88
C ALA A 70 8.23 22.13 2.91
N PRO A 71 9.39 22.02 3.57
CA PRO A 71 9.94 20.71 3.94
C PRO A 71 8.89 19.90 4.70
N PRO A 72 8.56 18.67 4.27
CA PRO A 72 7.52 17.89 4.93
C PRO A 72 7.96 17.56 6.36
N LYS A 73 7.07 17.80 7.33
CA LYS A 73 7.30 17.42 8.74
C LYS A 73 7.28 15.90 8.91
N ASP A 74 6.42 15.23 8.15
CA ASP A 74 6.39 13.79 8.03
C ASP A 74 7.21 13.36 6.79
N PRO A 75 8.36 12.67 6.97
CA PRO A 75 9.15 12.14 5.87
C PRO A 75 8.39 11.24 4.89
N GLN A 76 7.28 10.62 5.30
CA GLN A 76 6.50 9.74 4.43
C GLN A 76 6.04 10.47 3.16
N LEU A 77 5.67 11.76 3.26
CA LEU A 77 5.24 12.57 2.11
C LEU A 77 6.36 12.80 1.07
N LEU A 78 7.63 12.82 1.50
CA LEU A 78 8.78 12.88 0.59
C LEU A 78 8.94 11.55 -0.16
N PHE A 79 8.81 10.43 0.54
CA PHE A 79 9.00 9.10 -0.06
C PHE A 79 7.80 8.64 -0.89
N LEU A 80 6.58 9.08 -0.56
CA LEU A 80 5.41 8.91 -1.43
C LEU A 80 5.61 9.67 -2.75
N LEU A 81 6.13 10.90 -2.71
CA LEU A 81 6.47 11.65 -3.93
C LEU A 81 7.56 10.93 -4.75
N MET A 82 8.63 10.48 -4.09
CA MET A 82 9.69 9.70 -4.73
C MET A 82 9.11 8.42 -5.39
N GLY A 83 8.27 7.69 -4.67
CA GLY A 83 7.59 6.49 -5.17
C GLY A 83 6.67 6.80 -6.35
N ALA A 84 5.93 7.90 -6.31
CA ALA A 84 5.05 8.34 -7.39
C ALA A 84 5.84 8.65 -8.68
N TYR A 85 6.98 9.35 -8.59
CA TYR A 85 7.87 9.56 -9.74
C TYR A 85 8.47 8.25 -10.27
N ALA A 86 8.91 7.36 -9.37
CA ALA A 86 9.48 6.06 -9.75
C ALA A 86 8.45 5.19 -10.47
N ASN A 87 7.23 5.10 -9.94
CA ASN A 87 6.11 4.39 -10.55
C ASN A 87 5.67 5.06 -11.85
N ALA A 88 5.77 6.38 -11.99
CA ALA A 88 5.44 7.07 -13.23
C ALA A 88 6.49 6.94 -14.35
N ASN A 89 7.62 6.24 -14.10
CA ASN A 89 8.80 6.25 -14.97
C ASN A 89 9.34 7.68 -15.25
N GLN A 90 9.16 8.58 -14.28
CA GLN A 90 9.60 9.98 -14.33
C GLN A 90 10.80 10.23 -13.40
N GLN A 91 11.73 9.27 -13.30
CA GLN A 91 12.80 9.33 -12.31
C GLN A 91 13.74 10.53 -12.51
N ALA A 92 14.02 10.92 -13.75
CA ALA A 92 14.85 12.09 -14.04
C ALA A 92 14.19 13.39 -13.56
N GLU A 93 12.93 13.61 -13.91
CA GLU A 93 12.13 14.76 -13.46
C GLU A 93 12.01 14.79 -11.94
N GLY A 94 11.75 13.63 -11.30
CA GLY A 94 11.68 13.55 -9.85
C GLY A 94 13.00 13.86 -9.16
N ALA A 95 14.14 13.40 -9.70
CA ALA A 95 15.45 13.72 -9.16
C ALA A 95 15.76 15.21 -9.29
N GLU A 96 15.41 15.84 -10.41
CA GLU A 96 15.55 17.29 -10.62
C GLU A 96 14.66 18.09 -9.67
N PHE A 97 13.38 17.72 -9.56
CA PHE A 97 12.42 18.35 -8.66
C PHE A 97 12.91 18.31 -7.20
N LEU A 98 13.28 17.13 -6.70
CA LEU A 98 13.76 16.98 -5.32
C LEU A 98 15.10 17.69 -5.09
N SER A 99 15.98 17.76 -6.09
CA SER A 99 17.22 18.53 -6.02
C SER A 99 16.94 20.03 -5.91
N ALA A 100 15.96 20.54 -6.67
CA ALA A 100 15.54 21.93 -6.58
C ALA A 100 14.96 22.27 -5.20
N ARG A 101 14.12 21.39 -4.62
CA ARG A 101 13.61 21.54 -3.25
C ARG A 101 14.70 21.46 -2.21
N LEU A 102 15.66 20.53 -2.34
CA LEU A 102 16.82 20.45 -1.45
C LEU A 102 17.65 21.74 -1.48
N ASN A 103 17.87 22.34 -2.66
CA ASN A 103 18.60 23.58 -2.79
C ASN A 103 17.85 24.77 -2.17
N GLU A 104 16.55 24.89 -2.45
CA GLU A 104 15.70 25.96 -1.93
C GLU A 104 15.56 25.88 -0.40
N PHE A 105 15.36 24.68 0.13
CA PHE A 105 15.13 24.48 1.56
C PHE A 105 16.41 24.29 2.35
N GLY A 106 17.54 24.01 1.68
CA GLY A 106 18.82 23.62 2.27
C GLY A 106 19.26 24.41 3.51
N PRO A 107 19.18 25.76 3.52
CA PRO A 107 19.54 26.57 4.69
C PRO A 107 18.68 26.30 5.94
N ARG A 108 17.47 25.78 5.76
CA ARG A 108 16.49 25.49 6.83
C ARG A 108 16.43 24.01 7.22
N LEU A 109 17.07 23.12 6.46
CA LEU A 109 17.04 21.68 6.72
C LEU A 109 18.09 21.27 7.75
N SER A 110 17.69 20.43 8.69
CA SER A 110 18.63 19.67 9.52
C SER A 110 19.39 18.62 8.71
N ASP A 111 20.51 18.13 9.23
CA ASP A 111 21.31 17.10 8.55
C ASP A 111 20.52 15.79 8.30
N PRO A 112 19.74 15.27 9.26
CA PRO A 112 18.79 14.18 8.99
C PRO A 112 17.85 14.47 7.82
N GLN A 113 17.27 15.67 7.73
CA GLN A 113 16.37 16.01 6.63
C GLN A 113 17.10 16.06 5.28
N LYS A 114 18.29 16.67 5.23
CA LYS A 114 19.13 16.66 4.02
C LYS A 114 19.47 15.24 3.59
N ALA A 115 19.76 14.35 4.54
CA ALA A 115 20.01 12.93 4.26
C ALA A 115 18.81 12.26 3.57
N LEU A 116 17.58 12.52 4.02
CA LEU A 116 16.37 11.98 3.40
C LEU A 116 16.21 12.44 1.94
N TYR A 117 16.41 13.73 1.67
CA TYR A 117 16.38 14.26 0.29
C TYR A 117 17.46 13.62 -0.59
N LEU A 118 18.72 13.56 -0.12
CA LEU A 118 19.83 12.96 -0.87
C LEU A 118 19.58 11.48 -1.15
N SER A 119 18.99 10.74 -0.21
CA SER A 119 18.59 9.35 -0.43
C SER A 119 17.49 9.22 -1.47
N ALA A 120 16.43 10.03 -1.40
CA ALA A 120 15.35 10.00 -2.40
C ALA A 120 15.85 10.34 -3.82
N ILE A 121 16.67 11.39 -3.94
CA ILE A 121 17.32 11.78 -5.21
C ILE A 121 18.23 10.65 -5.69
N GLY A 122 19.05 10.08 -4.79
CA GLY A 122 19.97 9.00 -5.10
C GLY A 122 19.28 7.75 -5.65
N LEU A 123 18.12 7.38 -5.09
CA LEU A 123 17.33 6.25 -5.58
C LEU A 123 16.79 6.50 -6.99
N LEU A 124 16.15 7.65 -7.21
CA LEU A 124 15.62 8.02 -8.53
C LEU A 124 16.75 8.08 -9.58
N ARG A 125 17.89 8.68 -9.21
CA ARG A 125 19.06 8.71 -10.08
C ARG A 125 19.53 7.30 -10.44
N ALA A 126 19.64 6.41 -9.45
CA ALA A 126 20.06 5.03 -9.67
C ALA A 126 19.13 4.28 -10.63
N GLN A 127 17.81 4.45 -10.47
CA GLN A 127 16.81 3.86 -11.36
C GLN A 127 16.88 4.43 -12.80
N HIS A 128 17.22 5.71 -12.96
CA HIS A 128 17.38 6.35 -14.26
C HIS A 128 18.70 6.00 -14.99
N ALA A 129 19.69 5.44 -14.29
CA ALA A 129 21.06 5.29 -14.80
C ALA A 129 21.17 4.50 -16.12
N SER A 130 20.25 3.55 -16.39
CA SER A 130 20.18 2.78 -17.64
C SER A 130 19.81 3.61 -18.86
N SER A 131 19.14 4.76 -18.66
CA SER A 131 18.75 5.71 -19.71
C SER A 131 19.83 6.76 -20.00
N VAL A 132 20.83 6.88 -19.11
CA VAL A 132 21.98 7.77 -19.31
C VAL A 132 22.91 7.17 -20.36
N SER A 133 23.36 8.00 -21.32
CA SER A 133 24.31 7.60 -22.37
C SER A 133 25.55 6.91 -21.78
N LEU A 134 26.06 5.88 -22.48
CA LEU A 134 27.20 5.07 -21.99
C LEU A 134 28.44 5.90 -21.66
N LEU A 135 28.70 6.98 -22.40
CA LEU A 135 29.84 7.89 -22.19
C LEU A 135 29.79 8.60 -20.82
N HIS A 136 28.60 8.93 -20.33
CA HIS A 136 28.41 9.67 -19.08
C HIS A 136 27.97 8.79 -17.91
N ARG A 137 27.52 7.56 -18.18
CA ARG A 137 26.91 6.66 -17.19
C ARG A 137 27.82 6.36 -16.01
N ILE A 138 29.11 6.13 -16.23
CA ILE A 138 30.05 5.81 -15.13
C ILE A 138 30.18 7.00 -14.17
N GLY A 139 30.35 8.22 -14.69
CA GLY A 139 30.43 9.44 -13.87
C GLY A 139 29.13 9.66 -13.10
N TYR A 140 27.99 9.56 -13.80
CA TYR A 140 26.67 9.68 -13.21
C TYR A 140 26.41 8.70 -12.05
N VAL A 141 26.83 7.45 -12.19
CA VAL A 141 26.74 6.44 -11.12
C VAL A 141 27.68 6.77 -9.96
N LYS A 142 28.91 7.21 -10.21
CA LYS A 142 29.85 7.65 -9.15
C LYS A 142 29.29 8.83 -8.35
N ASP A 143 28.71 9.81 -9.01
CA ASP A 143 28.06 10.95 -8.33
C ASP A 143 26.88 10.49 -7.46
N THR A 144 26.12 9.51 -7.95
CA THR A 144 25.00 8.92 -7.21
C THR A 144 25.49 8.17 -5.96
N ILE A 145 26.60 7.42 -6.06
CA ILE A 145 27.24 6.77 -4.91
C ILE A 145 27.71 7.84 -3.89
N ALA A 146 28.37 8.90 -4.35
CA ALA A 146 28.86 9.97 -3.48
C ALA A 146 27.73 10.70 -2.74
N MET A 147 26.58 10.87 -3.41
CA MET A 147 25.35 11.41 -2.82
C MET A 147 24.82 10.51 -1.70
N LEU A 148 24.79 9.19 -1.92
CA LEU A 148 24.39 8.22 -0.90
C LEU A 148 25.38 8.16 0.27
N ASP A 149 26.68 8.28 0.01
CA ASP A 149 27.70 8.40 1.07
C ASP A 149 27.48 9.66 1.92
N GLN A 150 27.15 10.79 1.28
CA GLN A 150 26.83 12.03 1.99
C GLN A 150 25.56 11.89 2.82
N ALA A 151 24.50 11.28 2.29
CA ALA A 151 23.28 11.01 3.03
C ALA A 151 23.57 10.19 4.31
N LYS A 152 24.39 9.13 4.19
CA LYS A 152 24.79 8.31 5.34
C LYS A 152 25.62 9.08 6.36
N ARG A 153 26.54 9.95 5.93
CA ARG A 153 27.32 10.80 6.85
C ARG A 153 26.40 11.75 7.64
N LEU A 154 25.47 12.40 6.96
CA LEU A 154 24.54 13.35 7.57
C LEU A 154 23.53 12.67 8.51
N SER A 155 23.16 11.41 8.24
CA SER A 155 22.28 10.62 9.12
C SER A 155 23.01 9.91 10.26
N GLY A 156 24.35 10.00 10.32
CA GLY A 156 25.18 9.20 11.22
C GLY A 156 25.02 7.68 11.03
N GLY A 157 24.50 7.24 9.88
CA GLY A 157 24.14 5.85 9.63
C GLY A 157 23.02 5.31 10.54
N GLN A 158 22.21 6.17 11.15
CA GLN A 158 21.17 5.75 12.12
C GLN A 158 19.74 5.75 11.57
N ILE A 159 19.52 6.29 10.36
CA ILE A 159 18.21 6.39 9.73
C ILE A 159 17.96 5.20 8.82
N PHE A 160 16.90 4.43 9.10
CA PHE A 160 16.62 3.17 8.40
C PHE A 160 16.49 3.34 6.89
N VAL A 161 15.62 4.24 6.43
CA VAL A 161 15.38 4.44 4.99
C VAL A 161 16.64 4.87 4.23
N VAL A 162 17.54 5.62 4.87
CA VAL A 162 18.82 6.05 4.27
C VAL A 162 19.74 4.85 4.03
N ASN A 163 19.88 3.98 5.04
CA ASN A 163 20.68 2.76 4.92
C ASN A 163 20.02 1.76 3.96
N TRP A 164 18.70 1.62 4.00
CA TRP A 164 17.95 0.77 3.09
C TRP A 164 18.17 1.18 1.63
N ILE A 165 17.99 2.47 1.29
CA ILE A 165 18.21 2.96 -0.07
C ILE A 165 19.66 2.74 -0.49
N SER A 166 20.63 3.05 0.38
CA SER A 166 22.05 2.84 0.09
C SER A 166 22.36 1.36 -0.21
N GLY A 167 21.90 0.45 0.65
CA GLY A 167 22.10 -0.99 0.48
C GLY A 167 21.44 -1.54 -0.79
N VAL A 168 20.18 -1.16 -1.03
CA VAL A 168 19.42 -1.58 -2.22
C VAL A 168 20.10 -1.09 -3.50
N VAL A 169 20.48 0.18 -3.59
CA VAL A 169 21.17 0.72 -4.78
C VAL A 169 22.51 0.03 -4.99
N ARG A 170 23.35 -0.07 -3.94
CA ARG A 170 24.71 -0.62 -4.06
C ARG A 170 24.73 -2.10 -4.39
N SER A 171 23.76 -2.87 -3.91
CA SER A 171 23.66 -4.31 -4.19
C SER A 171 23.43 -4.62 -5.68
N GLN A 172 22.97 -3.64 -6.45
CA GLN A 172 22.66 -3.77 -7.88
C GLN A 172 23.79 -3.29 -8.79
N LEU A 173 24.86 -2.72 -8.22
CA LEU A 173 25.96 -2.16 -9.00
C LEU A 173 26.91 -3.26 -9.50
N PRO A 174 27.46 -3.12 -10.72
CA PRO A 174 28.52 -3.99 -11.20
C PRO A 174 29.74 -4.04 -10.28
N SER A 175 30.45 -5.17 -10.27
CA SER A 175 31.58 -5.44 -9.37
C SER A 175 32.72 -4.41 -9.45
N PHE A 176 32.94 -3.81 -10.62
CA PHE A 176 34.01 -2.81 -10.81
C PHE A 176 33.77 -1.47 -10.07
N PHE A 177 32.58 -1.24 -9.51
CA PHE A 177 32.35 -0.10 -8.61
C PHE A 177 32.76 -0.39 -7.14
N HIS A 178 33.11 -1.65 -6.82
CA HIS A 178 33.56 -2.08 -5.50
C HIS A 178 32.57 -1.78 -4.35
N GLN A 179 31.26 -1.84 -4.62
CA GLN A 179 30.19 -1.48 -3.66
C GLN A 179 29.58 -2.67 -2.91
N LYS A 180 30.00 -3.90 -3.21
CA LYS A 180 29.40 -5.13 -2.69
C LYS A 180 29.42 -5.22 -1.16
N GLN A 181 30.54 -4.87 -0.53
CA GLN A 181 30.66 -4.93 0.93
C GLN A 181 29.80 -3.85 1.61
N ALA A 182 29.86 -2.61 1.14
CA ALA A 182 29.01 -1.54 1.66
C ALA A 182 27.52 -1.87 1.54
N ALA A 183 27.10 -2.52 0.45
CA ALA A 183 25.74 -3.01 0.31
C ALA A 183 25.36 -4.02 1.39
N ARG A 184 26.24 -5.00 1.68
CA ARG A 184 26.01 -6.00 2.74
C ARG A 184 25.90 -5.36 4.11
N ASP A 185 26.81 -4.43 4.42
CA ASP A 185 26.85 -3.77 5.72
C ASP A 185 25.54 -3.00 5.96
N ASP A 186 25.06 -2.27 4.94
CA ASP A 186 23.82 -1.49 5.02
C ASP A 186 22.58 -2.38 5.13
N LEU A 187 22.50 -3.45 4.35
CA LEU A 187 21.36 -4.38 4.38
C LEU A 187 21.32 -5.20 5.67
N ASN A 188 22.46 -5.68 6.16
CA ASN A 188 22.56 -6.37 7.45
C ASN A 188 22.20 -5.44 8.61
N TRP A 189 22.62 -4.18 8.55
CA TRP A 189 22.21 -3.18 9.53
C TRP A 189 20.68 -3.00 9.52
N CYS A 190 20.05 -2.94 8.33
CA CYS A 190 18.59 -2.82 8.22
C CYS A 190 17.90 -4.05 8.84
N ALA A 191 18.34 -5.27 8.50
CA ALA A 191 17.79 -6.49 9.07
C ALA A 191 17.88 -6.51 10.61
N ALA A 192 18.99 -6.03 11.18
CA ALA A 192 19.20 -5.95 12.63
C ALA A 192 18.43 -4.80 13.30
N ASN A 193 17.93 -3.81 12.55
CA ASN A 193 17.27 -2.61 13.06
C ASN A 193 15.85 -2.45 12.51
N ILE A 194 15.13 -3.55 12.26
CA ILE A 194 13.78 -3.50 11.68
C ILE A 194 12.79 -2.66 12.50
N ALA A 195 12.97 -2.58 13.83
CA ALA A 195 12.16 -1.72 14.69
C ALA A 195 12.26 -0.20 14.36
N LYS A 196 13.24 0.20 13.54
CA LYS A 196 13.40 1.58 13.03
C LYS A 196 12.81 1.79 11.63
N ALA A 197 12.31 0.74 10.98
CA ALA A 197 11.66 0.86 9.68
C ALA A 197 10.24 1.44 9.84
N PRO A 198 9.67 1.97 8.75
CA PRO A 198 8.25 2.32 8.72
C PRO A 198 7.36 1.13 9.09
N ASP A 199 7.68 -0.05 8.56
CA ASP A 199 6.97 -1.31 8.82
C ASP A 199 7.81 -2.54 8.41
N ALA A 200 7.31 -3.73 8.71
CA ALA A 200 7.98 -5.01 8.46
C ALA A 200 8.15 -5.35 6.97
N GLY A 201 7.29 -4.80 6.11
CA GLY A 201 7.30 -4.96 4.65
C GLY A 201 8.63 -4.57 4.02
N TRP A 202 9.38 -3.65 4.65
CA TRP A 202 10.69 -3.23 4.17
C TRP A 202 11.76 -4.33 4.23
N LEU A 203 11.60 -5.34 5.10
CA LEU A 203 12.49 -6.51 5.13
C LEU A 203 12.46 -7.31 3.85
N ARG A 204 11.34 -7.27 3.11
CA ARG A 204 11.16 -8.00 1.86
C ARG A 204 12.28 -7.70 0.87
N GLU A 205 12.56 -6.43 0.65
CA GLU A 205 13.66 -6.02 -0.23
C GLU A 205 15.04 -6.29 0.39
N VAL A 206 15.17 -6.16 1.71
CA VAL A 206 16.43 -6.43 2.40
C VAL A 206 16.84 -7.89 2.20
N ASP A 207 15.94 -8.82 2.50
CA ASP A 207 16.17 -10.26 2.34
C ASP A 207 16.37 -10.61 0.87
N PHE A 208 15.58 -10.06 -0.05
CA PHE A 208 15.78 -10.28 -1.48
C PHE A 208 17.20 -9.88 -1.93
N ARG A 209 17.68 -8.70 -1.53
CA ARG A 209 19.01 -8.20 -1.93
C ARG A 209 20.14 -8.96 -1.25
N LEU A 210 20.03 -9.31 0.03
CA LEU A 210 20.99 -10.20 0.68
C LEU A 210 21.07 -11.55 -0.03
N GLY A 211 19.92 -12.12 -0.41
CA GLY A 211 19.85 -13.34 -1.22
C GLY A 211 20.60 -13.21 -2.54
N THR A 212 20.40 -12.13 -3.30
CA THR A 212 21.13 -11.91 -4.57
C THR A 212 22.65 -11.77 -4.37
N LEU A 213 23.09 -11.12 -3.29
CA LEU A 213 24.51 -10.92 -2.99
C LEU A 213 25.21 -12.21 -2.59
N VAL A 214 24.50 -13.09 -1.89
CA VAL A 214 24.97 -14.42 -1.46
C VAL A 214 24.95 -15.41 -2.63
N LEU A 215 23.93 -15.35 -3.48
CA LEU A 215 23.86 -16.11 -4.72
C LEU A 215 25.07 -15.80 -5.62
N ALA A 216 25.42 -14.52 -5.74
CA ALA A 216 26.59 -14.07 -6.49
C ALA A 216 27.94 -14.49 -5.86
N ASP A 217 27.97 -14.94 -4.60
CA ASP A 217 29.14 -15.58 -3.98
C ASP A 217 29.18 -17.10 -4.21
N GLY A 218 28.12 -17.69 -4.78
CA GLY A 218 28.01 -19.12 -5.04
C GLY A 218 27.31 -19.93 -3.93
N ASP A 219 26.82 -19.29 -2.86
CA ASP A 219 26.11 -19.98 -1.77
C ASP A 219 24.60 -20.06 -2.08
N GLN A 220 24.23 -21.12 -2.80
CA GLN A 220 22.85 -21.39 -3.23
C GLN A 220 21.90 -21.61 -2.06
N VAL A 221 22.35 -22.29 -1.00
CA VAL A 221 21.50 -22.69 0.13
C VAL A 221 21.07 -21.45 0.91
N LYS A 222 22.03 -20.59 1.25
CA LYS A 222 21.74 -19.36 1.98
C LYS A 222 20.99 -18.35 1.12
N ALA A 223 21.27 -18.30 -0.19
CA ALA A 223 20.48 -17.48 -1.11
C ALA A 223 19.00 -17.90 -1.12
N GLN A 224 18.71 -19.21 -1.20
CA GLN A 224 17.34 -19.70 -1.20
C GLN A 224 16.61 -19.45 0.13
N ASP A 225 17.33 -19.44 1.25
CA ASP A 225 16.79 -19.04 2.55
C ASP A 225 16.31 -17.59 2.57
N TYR A 226 17.17 -16.66 2.12
CA TYR A 226 16.81 -15.26 1.96
C TYR A 226 15.66 -15.06 0.98
N LEU A 227 15.64 -15.78 -0.15
CA LEU A 227 14.54 -15.70 -1.11
C LEU A 227 13.21 -16.09 -0.47
N ARG A 228 13.18 -17.20 0.29
CA ARG A 228 11.98 -17.65 1.01
C ARG A 228 11.50 -16.59 2.00
N ARG A 229 12.42 -16.01 2.79
CA ARG A 229 12.09 -14.97 3.77
C ARG A 229 11.58 -13.68 3.14
N SER A 230 12.07 -13.35 1.94
CA SER A 230 11.56 -12.20 1.17
C SER A 230 10.12 -12.40 0.69
N GLY A 231 9.62 -13.63 0.62
CA GLY A 231 8.30 -13.93 0.08
C GLY A 231 8.22 -13.91 -1.45
N TYR A 232 9.32 -13.60 -2.17
CA TYR A 232 9.36 -13.72 -3.62
C TYR A 232 9.59 -15.18 -4.08
N LYS A 233 8.98 -15.55 -5.21
CA LYS A 233 9.07 -16.91 -5.78
C LYS A 233 10.42 -17.19 -6.46
N ARG A 234 11.09 -16.14 -6.96
CA ARG A 234 12.33 -16.22 -7.75
C ARG A 234 13.15 -14.94 -7.62
N PHE A 235 14.43 -14.98 -7.97
CA PHE A 235 15.32 -13.81 -8.06
C PHE A 235 15.05 -12.92 -9.29
N GLU A 236 13.77 -12.74 -9.62
CA GLU A 236 13.29 -11.89 -10.68
C GLU A 236 11.96 -11.28 -10.21
N LYS A 237 11.91 -9.94 -10.13
CA LYS A 237 10.72 -9.23 -9.71
C LYS A 237 10.58 -7.92 -10.48
N PRO A 238 9.40 -7.63 -11.06
CA PRO A 238 9.20 -6.43 -11.87
C PRO A 238 8.91 -5.17 -11.03
N VAL A 239 8.59 -5.34 -9.74
CA VAL A 239 8.23 -4.26 -8.81
C VAL A 239 8.87 -4.45 -7.44
N VAL A 240 8.86 -3.38 -6.64
CA VAL A 240 9.27 -3.40 -5.23
C VAL A 240 8.04 -3.18 -4.35
N LEU A 241 7.73 -4.17 -3.51
CA LEU A 241 6.66 -4.08 -2.52
C LEU A 241 7.25 -3.93 -1.11
N THR A 242 7.14 -2.74 -0.53
CA THR A 242 7.53 -2.42 0.85
C THR A 242 6.32 -2.27 1.77
N THR A 243 5.15 -2.74 1.34
CA THR A 243 3.90 -2.61 2.09
C THR A 243 3.85 -3.51 3.33
N PRO A 244 3.19 -3.06 4.42
CA PRO A 244 2.85 -3.90 5.56
C PRO A 244 1.74 -4.91 5.24
N PHE A 245 1.08 -4.78 4.09
CA PHE A 245 -0.02 -5.65 3.69
C PHE A 245 0.45 -7.08 3.43
N SER A 246 -0.46 -8.02 3.66
CA SER A 246 -0.35 -9.38 3.16
C SER A 246 -1.59 -9.79 2.38
N GLU A 247 -1.38 -10.57 1.32
CA GLU A 247 -2.42 -11.18 0.47
C GLU A 247 -2.19 -12.68 0.45
N ASP A 248 -3.10 -13.42 1.05
CA ASP A 248 -3.09 -14.88 1.04
C ASP A 248 -4.43 -15.41 0.52
N THR A 249 -4.37 -16.41 -0.36
CA THR A 249 -5.59 -16.95 -0.98
C THR A 249 -6.52 -17.63 0.04
N LEU A 250 -6.00 -18.20 1.12
CA LEU A 250 -6.80 -18.91 2.11
C LEU A 250 -7.31 -17.96 3.20
N SER A 251 -6.46 -17.08 3.72
CA SER A 251 -6.78 -16.20 4.85
C SER A 251 -7.14 -14.76 4.48
N GLY A 252 -7.05 -14.40 3.19
CA GLY A 252 -7.37 -13.06 2.71
C GLY A 252 -6.30 -12.02 3.03
N HIS A 253 -6.74 -10.76 3.03
CA HIS A 253 -5.91 -9.59 3.28
C HIS A 253 -5.69 -9.36 4.78
N ALA A 254 -4.51 -8.85 5.12
CA ALA A 254 -4.26 -8.22 6.42
C ALA A 254 -3.47 -6.92 6.24
N PHE A 255 -3.85 -5.88 6.96
CA PHE A 255 -3.28 -4.54 6.80
C PHE A 255 -1.91 -4.35 7.48
N ALA A 256 -1.51 -5.29 8.34
CA ALA A 256 -0.30 -5.21 9.13
C ALA A 256 0.29 -6.60 9.41
N SER A 257 1.54 -6.63 9.86
CA SER A 257 2.11 -7.82 10.50
C SER A 257 1.47 -8.07 11.87
N HIS A 258 1.36 -9.34 12.26
CA HIS A 258 0.94 -9.73 13.61
C HIS A 258 1.64 -8.90 14.69
N ARG A 259 0.84 -8.20 15.50
CA ARG A 259 1.31 -7.39 16.62
C ARG A 259 0.25 -7.37 17.71
N ILE A 260 0.68 -7.57 18.94
CA ILE A 260 -0.12 -7.30 20.14
C ILE A 260 0.51 -6.08 20.82
N ALA A 261 -0.28 -5.05 21.04
CA ALA A 261 0.14 -3.82 21.69
C ALA A 261 -0.74 -3.51 22.90
N GLU A 262 -0.12 -3.07 23.98
CA GLU A 262 -0.84 -2.52 25.14
C GLU A 262 -0.97 -1.01 24.97
N ILE A 263 -2.15 -0.56 24.49
CA ILE A 263 -2.47 0.87 24.36
C ILE A 263 -2.43 1.55 25.72
N ILE A 264 -2.99 0.87 26.72
CA ILE A 264 -2.84 1.20 28.13
C ILE A 264 -2.30 -0.06 28.83
N PRO A 265 -1.13 0.03 29.50
CA PRO A 265 -0.49 -1.12 30.13
C PRO A 265 -1.45 -1.94 30.99
N ALA A 266 -1.51 -3.23 30.71
CA ALA A 266 -2.37 -4.23 31.32
C ALA A 266 -3.87 -3.88 31.35
N ARG A 267 -4.35 -2.92 30.56
CA ARG A 267 -5.73 -2.43 30.58
C ARG A 267 -6.42 -2.49 29.23
N VAL A 268 -5.74 -2.07 28.16
CA VAL A 268 -6.31 -2.02 26.81
C VAL A 268 -5.30 -2.63 25.85
N TYR A 269 -5.70 -3.71 25.20
CA TYR A 269 -4.90 -4.46 24.23
C TYR A 269 -5.47 -4.22 22.83
N ALA A 270 -4.59 -4.04 21.86
CA ALA A 270 -4.88 -3.99 20.43
C ALA A 270 -4.12 -5.12 19.73
N LEU A 271 -4.83 -5.88 18.89
CA LEU A 271 -4.25 -6.94 18.07
C LEU A 271 -4.40 -6.56 16.60
N SER A 272 -3.28 -6.31 15.94
CA SER A 272 -3.22 -5.92 14.54
C SER A 272 -2.66 -7.07 13.70
N GLY A 273 -3.14 -7.19 12.45
CA GLY A 273 -2.54 -8.08 11.44
C GLY A 273 -2.91 -9.56 11.54
N PHE A 274 -3.86 -9.94 12.39
CA PHE A 274 -4.37 -11.32 12.46
C PHE A 274 -5.38 -11.65 11.35
N GLU A 275 -5.98 -10.62 10.78
CA GLU A 275 -6.91 -10.65 9.65
C GLU A 275 -7.18 -9.22 9.16
N PHE A 276 -8.34 -9.03 8.52
CA PHE A 276 -8.81 -7.76 7.97
C PHE A 276 -9.08 -6.69 9.05
N THR A 277 -9.75 -7.05 10.15
CA THR A 277 -10.04 -6.12 11.26
C THR A 277 -8.96 -6.14 12.37
N GLU A 278 -8.97 -5.12 13.23
CA GLU A 278 -8.30 -5.09 14.53
C GLU A 278 -9.19 -5.66 15.63
N TYR A 279 -8.60 -6.39 16.58
CA TYR A 279 -9.29 -6.76 17.80
C TYR A 279 -8.84 -5.88 18.96
N TYR A 280 -9.78 -5.45 19.79
CA TYR A 280 -9.47 -4.81 21.05
C TYR A 280 -10.04 -5.55 22.24
N PHE A 281 -9.27 -5.54 23.34
CA PHE A 281 -9.70 -6.13 24.59
C PHE A 281 -9.39 -5.19 25.76
N VAL A 282 -10.39 -4.97 26.61
CA VAL A 282 -10.31 -4.09 27.76
C VAL A 282 -10.51 -4.89 29.05
N VAL A 283 -9.56 -4.77 29.96
CA VAL A 283 -9.67 -5.33 31.31
C VAL A 283 -10.48 -4.36 32.19
N SER A 284 -11.51 -4.88 32.83
CA SER A 284 -12.37 -4.12 33.74
C SER A 284 -11.60 -3.50 34.92
N ASP A 285 -12.13 -2.45 35.55
CA ASP A 285 -11.47 -1.77 36.68
C ASP A 285 -11.22 -2.71 37.87
N ASP A 286 -12.15 -3.61 38.16
CA ASP A 286 -12.04 -4.63 39.21
C ASP A 286 -11.18 -5.84 38.81
N ARG A 287 -10.71 -5.88 37.55
CA ARG A 287 -9.87 -6.93 36.95
C ARG A 287 -10.53 -8.32 36.87
N ARG A 288 -11.86 -8.39 36.92
CA ARG A 288 -12.62 -9.65 36.91
C ARG A 288 -13.26 -9.98 35.57
N GLU A 289 -13.32 -9.01 34.65
CA GLU A 289 -13.95 -9.17 33.35
C GLU A 289 -13.05 -8.65 32.23
N LEU A 290 -13.07 -9.35 31.10
CA LEU A 290 -12.51 -8.92 29.84
C LEU A 290 -13.65 -8.52 28.91
N ILE A 291 -13.48 -7.39 28.22
CA ILE A 291 -14.46 -6.81 27.30
C ILE A 291 -13.82 -6.73 25.93
N GLY A 292 -14.42 -7.39 24.94
CA GLY A 292 -14.00 -7.31 23.53
C GLY A 292 -14.68 -6.15 22.80
N ILE A 293 -13.97 -5.59 21.83
CA ILE A 293 -14.53 -4.70 20.80
C ILE A 293 -14.39 -5.43 19.47
N ASP A 294 -15.52 -5.61 18.80
CA ASP A 294 -15.69 -6.38 17.57
C ASP A 294 -15.30 -7.86 17.70
N ALA A 295 -15.63 -8.64 16.67
CA ALA A 295 -15.53 -10.09 16.67
C ALA A 295 -14.82 -10.66 15.43
N GLY A 296 -14.32 -9.83 14.52
CA GLY A 296 -13.57 -10.30 13.37
C GLY A 296 -14.41 -10.75 12.19
N THR A 297 -13.70 -11.18 11.15
CA THR A 297 -14.22 -11.64 9.86
C THR A 297 -14.50 -13.13 9.85
N ARG A 298 -13.71 -13.91 10.59
CA ARG A 298 -13.79 -15.37 10.57
C ARG A 298 -13.53 -15.97 11.94
N GLY A 299 -14.21 -17.09 12.23
CA GLY A 299 -14.03 -17.81 13.49
C GLY A 299 -12.61 -18.37 13.69
N ASP A 300 -11.90 -18.76 12.63
CA ASP A 300 -10.54 -19.30 12.73
C ASP A 300 -9.50 -18.22 13.07
N SER A 301 -9.63 -17.03 12.48
CA SER A 301 -8.78 -15.89 12.82
C SER A 301 -9.12 -15.30 14.19
N ALA A 302 -10.40 -15.21 14.56
CA ALA A 302 -10.81 -14.82 15.91
C ALA A 302 -10.22 -15.73 16.99
N LYS A 303 -10.23 -17.04 16.74
CA LYS A 303 -9.55 -18.02 17.60
C LYS A 303 -8.06 -17.75 17.70
N THR A 304 -7.39 -17.58 16.56
CA THR A 304 -5.94 -17.36 16.50
C THR A 304 -5.53 -16.08 17.26
N ALA A 305 -6.26 -14.99 17.04
CA ALA A 305 -6.02 -13.72 17.73
C ALA A 305 -6.24 -13.84 19.24
N TYR A 306 -7.36 -14.43 19.67
CA TYR A 306 -7.66 -14.57 21.09
C TYR A 306 -6.70 -15.52 21.83
N GLU A 307 -6.31 -16.64 21.22
CA GLU A 307 -5.30 -17.54 21.77
C GLU A 307 -3.93 -16.85 21.87
N ALA A 308 -3.56 -16.03 20.87
CA ALA A 308 -2.34 -15.24 20.92
C ALA A 308 -2.36 -14.19 22.06
N LEU A 309 -3.50 -13.53 22.28
CA LEU A 309 -3.68 -12.63 23.42
C LEU A 309 -3.52 -13.36 24.75
N ARG A 310 -4.15 -14.53 24.90
CA ARG A 310 -4.06 -15.34 26.13
C ARG A 310 -2.63 -15.82 26.38
N ALA A 311 -1.89 -16.17 25.33
CA ALA A 311 -0.47 -16.51 25.45
C ALA A 311 0.39 -15.31 25.85
N TYR A 312 0.11 -14.12 25.29
CA TYR A 312 0.82 -12.88 25.60
C TYR A 312 0.54 -12.38 27.02
N ALA A 313 -0.71 -12.46 27.47
CA ALA A 313 -1.18 -12.02 28.79
C ALA A 313 -1.94 -13.16 29.51
N PRO A 314 -1.23 -14.11 30.16
CA PRO A 314 -1.85 -15.33 30.71
C PRO A 314 -2.81 -15.09 31.88
N ASN A 315 -2.74 -13.92 32.53
CA ASN A 315 -3.54 -13.60 33.71
C ASN A 315 -4.79 -12.76 33.39
N LEU A 316 -5.23 -12.72 32.12
CA LEU A 316 -6.45 -12.00 31.76
C LEU A 316 -7.69 -12.64 32.40
N PRO A 317 -8.68 -11.84 32.85
CA PRO A 317 -9.97 -12.37 33.27
C PRO A 317 -10.76 -12.98 32.11
N GLU A 318 -11.85 -13.66 32.39
CA GLU A 318 -12.73 -14.25 31.36
C GLU A 318 -13.40 -13.18 30.48
N LEU A 319 -13.59 -13.50 29.20
CA LEU A 319 -14.31 -12.64 28.25
C LEU A 319 -15.81 -12.74 28.50
N THR A 320 -16.43 -11.68 29.00
CA THR A 320 -17.85 -11.68 29.39
C THR A 320 -18.72 -10.85 28.45
N THR A 321 -18.14 -9.88 27.74
CA THR A 321 -18.87 -8.91 26.92
C THR A 321 -18.13 -8.61 25.63
N ILE A 322 -18.87 -8.49 24.53
CA ILE A 322 -18.36 -7.96 23.26
C ILE A 322 -19.28 -6.82 22.81
N PHE A 323 -18.69 -5.66 22.54
CA PHE A 323 -19.39 -4.55 21.87
C PHE A 323 -19.02 -4.56 20.40
N VAL A 324 -20.04 -4.53 19.54
CA VAL A 324 -19.88 -4.42 18.09
C VAL A 324 -19.99 -2.95 17.71
N THR A 325 -18.98 -2.41 17.02
CA THR A 325 -18.96 -1.03 16.56
C THR A 325 -19.94 -0.81 15.42
N HIS A 326 -20.03 -1.75 14.49
CA HIS A 326 -20.98 -1.76 13.38
C HIS A 326 -21.07 -3.18 12.80
N SER A 327 -22.10 -3.47 12.01
CA SER A 327 -22.44 -4.85 11.62
C SER A 327 -21.90 -5.28 10.26
N HIS A 328 -20.67 -4.86 9.93
CA HIS A 328 -19.98 -5.37 8.75
C HIS A 328 -19.34 -6.73 8.95
N TRP A 329 -19.18 -7.49 7.86
CA TRP A 329 -18.67 -8.87 7.81
C TRP A 329 -17.41 -9.08 8.63
N ASP A 330 -16.49 -8.11 8.65
CA ASP A 330 -15.19 -8.17 9.30
C ASP A 330 -15.22 -7.76 10.77
N HIS A 331 -16.36 -7.31 11.26
CA HIS A 331 -16.60 -6.98 12.67
C HIS A 331 -17.47 -8.02 13.36
N ILE A 332 -18.28 -8.78 12.62
CA ILE A 332 -19.21 -9.78 13.19
C ILE A 332 -18.95 -11.23 12.76
N GLY A 333 -18.25 -11.48 11.66
CA GLY A 333 -18.04 -12.83 11.10
C GLY A 333 -17.33 -13.82 12.03
N GLY A 334 -16.51 -13.40 12.98
CA GLY A 334 -15.90 -14.29 13.97
C GLY A 334 -16.78 -14.61 15.19
N GLN A 335 -18.03 -14.13 15.22
CA GLN A 335 -18.94 -14.31 16.36
C GLN A 335 -19.16 -15.77 16.79
N ALA A 336 -19.18 -16.71 15.84
CA ALA A 336 -19.40 -18.14 16.12
C ALA A 336 -18.32 -18.69 17.07
N TYR A 337 -17.07 -18.26 16.92
CA TYR A 337 -15.98 -18.65 17.82
C TYR A 337 -16.21 -18.13 19.23
N PHE A 338 -16.44 -16.83 19.38
CA PHE A 338 -16.61 -16.22 20.71
C PHE A 338 -17.83 -16.78 21.44
N ARG A 339 -18.92 -17.09 20.71
CA ARG A 339 -20.11 -17.73 21.31
C ARG A 339 -19.89 -19.15 21.80
N SER A 340 -18.83 -19.82 21.32
CA SER A 340 -18.45 -21.15 21.79
C SER A 340 -17.65 -21.14 23.11
N LEU A 341 -17.19 -19.95 23.55
CA LEU A 341 -16.44 -19.81 24.80
C LEU A 341 -17.34 -20.03 26.03
N ASN A 342 -16.68 -20.37 27.15
CA ASN A 342 -17.33 -20.50 28.46
C ASN A 342 -16.54 -19.67 29.50
N PRO A 343 -17.14 -18.64 30.11
CA PRO A 343 -18.52 -18.18 29.93
C PRO A 343 -18.79 -17.66 28.51
N LYS A 344 -20.04 -17.79 28.05
CA LYS A 344 -20.48 -17.25 26.76
C LYS A 344 -20.55 -15.72 26.87
N PRO A 345 -19.78 -14.96 26.08
CA PRO A 345 -19.85 -13.50 26.12
C PRO A 345 -21.17 -12.98 25.56
N ARG A 346 -21.63 -11.86 26.13
CA ARG A 346 -22.83 -11.15 25.68
C ARG A 346 -22.48 -10.11 24.62
N PHE A 347 -23.15 -10.17 23.46
CA PHE A 347 -22.96 -9.23 22.37
C PHE A 347 -23.92 -8.04 22.46
N TYR A 348 -23.39 -6.83 22.30
CA TYR A 348 -24.14 -5.58 22.19
C TYR A 348 -23.89 -4.96 20.82
N ALA A 349 -24.95 -4.61 20.09
CA ALA A 349 -24.87 -3.94 18.79
C ALA A 349 -26.02 -2.93 18.63
N ARG A 350 -26.01 -2.13 17.57
CA ARG A 350 -27.13 -1.22 17.27
C ARG A 350 -28.42 -1.98 16.99
N SER A 351 -29.55 -1.32 17.23
CA SER A 351 -30.90 -1.86 16.96
C SER A 351 -31.16 -2.09 15.46
N ASN A 352 -30.57 -1.28 14.59
CA ASN A 352 -30.71 -1.35 13.13
C ASN A 352 -29.67 -2.24 12.43
N TYR A 353 -28.92 -3.06 13.17
CA TYR A 353 -27.86 -3.95 12.65
C TYR A 353 -28.27 -4.80 11.43
N LYS A 354 -29.55 -5.17 11.35
CA LYS A 354 -30.08 -6.02 10.28
C LYS A 354 -30.10 -5.32 8.92
N GLU A 355 -30.29 -4.01 8.88
CA GLU A 355 -30.29 -3.24 7.63
C GLU A 355 -28.92 -3.32 6.95
N GLU A 356 -27.85 -3.22 7.73
CA GLU A 356 -26.48 -3.31 7.21
C GLU A 356 -26.15 -4.74 6.75
N ILE A 357 -26.48 -5.75 7.55
CA ILE A 357 -26.29 -7.17 7.14
C ILE A 357 -27.04 -7.45 5.84
N ASP A 358 -28.29 -7.01 5.70
CA ASP A 358 -29.07 -7.24 4.50
C ASP A 358 -28.41 -6.55 3.28
N GLY A 359 -27.87 -5.34 3.45
CA GLY A 359 -27.09 -4.63 2.42
C GLY A 359 -25.82 -5.36 1.98
N GLU A 360 -25.07 -5.94 2.92
CA GLU A 360 -23.88 -6.75 2.62
C GLU A 360 -24.23 -8.03 1.87
N LEU A 361 -25.33 -8.69 2.24
CA LEU A 361 -25.77 -9.94 1.61
C LEU A 361 -26.23 -9.74 0.16
N ASP A 362 -26.72 -8.54 -0.16
CA ASP A 362 -27.13 -8.13 -1.51
C ASP A 362 -25.94 -7.69 -2.39
N ALA A 363 -24.76 -7.48 -1.80
CA ALA A 363 -23.56 -7.10 -2.53
C ALA A 363 -22.99 -8.25 -3.40
N PRO A 364 -22.23 -7.96 -4.47
CA PRO A 364 -21.64 -9.00 -5.32
C PRO A 364 -20.68 -9.93 -4.56
N GLN A 365 -21.13 -11.13 -4.21
CA GLN A 365 -20.36 -12.09 -3.40
C GLN A 365 -19.06 -12.58 -4.05
N SER A 366 -18.91 -12.40 -5.38
CA SER A 366 -17.70 -12.80 -6.12
C SER A 366 -16.43 -12.10 -5.62
N ILE A 367 -16.56 -10.94 -4.97
CA ILE A 367 -15.41 -10.16 -4.51
C ILE A 367 -15.01 -10.46 -3.07
N ALA A 368 -15.91 -10.97 -2.23
CA ALA A 368 -15.66 -11.15 -0.79
C ALA A 368 -14.43 -12.03 -0.53
N LYS A 369 -14.25 -13.08 -1.33
CA LYS A 369 -13.07 -13.97 -1.23
C LYS A 369 -11.75 -13.31 -1.62
N HIS A 370 -11.78 -12.23 -2.41
CA HIS A 370 -10.57 -11.45 -2.69
C HIS A 370 -10.08 -10.73 -1.43
N PHE A 371 -11.00 -10.29 -0.57
CA PHE A 371 -10.68 -9.58 0.67
C PHE A 371 -10.43 -10.55 1.84
N PHE A 372 -11.27 -11.57 1.98
CA PHE A 372 -11.34 -12.40 3.20
C PHE A 372 -10.85 -13.83 3.01
N GLY A 373 -10.42 -14.19 1.80
CA GLY A 373 -9.87 -15.50 1.47
C GLY A 373 -10.91 -16.61 1.31
N GLU A 374 -10.47 -17.77 0.84
CA GLU A 374 -11.32 -18.94 0.57
C GLU A 374 -12.02 -19.53 1.81
N ARG A 375 -11.51 -19.24 3.00
CA ARG A 375 -12.11 -19.70 4.27
C ARG A 375 -13.26 -18.82 4.76
N PHE A 376 -13.47 -17.66 4.16
CA PHE A 376 -14.57 -16.79 4.52
C PHE A 376 -15.91 -17.46 4.24
N ASN A 377 -16.82 -17.38 5.20
CA ASN A 377 -18.16 -17.95 5.11
C ASN A 377 -19.21 -16.90 5.44
N LEU A 378 -20.00 -16.54 4.44
CA LEU A 378 -21.06 -15.53 4.57
C LEU A 378 -22.18 -15.96 5.54
N ASP A 379 -22.34 -17.26 5.80
CA ASP A 379 -23.31 -17.73 6.80
C ASP A 379 -22.97 -17.29 8.23
N ASP A 380 -21.69 -17.05 8.53
CA ASP A 380 -21.27 -16.57 9.85
C ASP A 380 -21.75 -15.13 10.10
N VAL A 381 -21.74 -14.32 9.04
CA VAL A 381 -22.29 -12.95 9.00
C VAL A 381 -23.82 -12.99 9.09
N ARG A 382 -24.47 -13.76 8.21
CA ARG A 382 -25.94 -13.91 8.15
C ARG A 382 -26.55 -14.36 9.47
N SER A 383 -25.82 -15.17 10.24
CA SER A 383 -26.31 -15.74 11.49
C SER A 383 -26.12 -14.82 12.71
N PHE A 384 -25.47 -13.68 12.55
CA PHE A 384 -25.24 -12.75 13.66
C PHE A 384 -26.54 -12.17 14.21
N LYS A 385 -26.64 -12.14 15.54
CA LYS A 385 -27.72 -11.48 16.30
C LYS A 385 -27.17 -10.96 17.62
N PRO A 386 -27.34 -9.69 17.98
CA PRO A 386 -26.91 -9.20 19.29
C PRO A 386 -27.75 -9.80 20.42
N ASP A 387 -27.14 -9.97 21.59
CA ASP A 387 -27.84 -10.36 22.83
C ASP A 387 -28.49 -9.14 23.53
N ALA A 388 -28.10 -7.93 23.13
CA ALA A 388 -28.68 -6.66 23.53
C ALA A 388 -28.53 -5.62 22.42
N THR A 389 -29.61 -4.91 22.11
CA THR A 389 -29.61 -3.84 21.11
C THR A 389 -29.52 -2.46 21.75
N ILE A 390 -28.86 -1.54 21.05
CA ILE A 390 -28.68 -0.15 21.45
C ILE A 390 -29.34 0.76 20.42
N ASP A 391 -30.36 1.50 20.86
CA ASP A 391 -31.13 2.41 19.99
C ASP A 391 -30.77 3.88 20.22
N GLY A 392 -30.30 4.21 21.42
CA GLY A 392 -29.92 5.56 21.83
C GLY A 392 -28.68 5.58 22.73
N PRO A 393 -28.15 6.78 23.05
CA PRO A 393 -27.01 6.91 23.94
C PRO A 393 -27.21 6.15 25.26
N THR A 394 -26.33 5.19 25.53
CA THR A 394 -26.48 4.25 26.64
C THR A 394 -25.24 4.28 27.52
N LYS A 395 -25.44 4.28 28.84
CA LYS A 395 -24.35 4.21 29.82
C LYS A 395 -24.39 2.88 30.55
N LEU A 396 -23.27 2.18 30.56
CA LEU A 396 -23.10 0.88 31.20
C LEU A 396 -21.96 0.92 32.21
N LYS A 397 -21.95 -0.05 33.10
CA LYS A 397 -20.84 -0.32 34.02
C LYS A 397 -20.57 -1.82 34.07
N ILE A 398 -19.36 -2.23 33.67
CA ILE A 398 -18.93 -3.65 33.61
C ILE A 398 -17.64 -3.80 34.40
N GLY A 399 -17.62 -4.69 35.40
CA GLY A 399 -16.50 -4.84 36.33
C GLY A 399 -15.94 -3.53 36.88
N GLY A 400 -16.80 -2.55 37.15
CA GLY A 400 -16.40 -1.21 37.61
C GLY A 400 -16.17 -0.16 36.51
N THR A 401 -15.82 -0.57 35.29
CA THR A 401 -15.50 0.34 34.16
C THR A 401 -16.75 1.05 33.65
N ARG A 402 -16.71 2.39 33.57
CA ARG A 402 -17.77 3.20 32.93
C ARG A 402 -17.63 3.17 31.41
N ILE A 403 -18.72 2.85 30.72
CA ILE A 403 -18.78 2.73 29.26
C ILE A 403 -19.96 3.56 28.75
N GLU A 404 -19.73 4.40 27.75
CA GLU A 404 -20.78 5.11 27.02
C GLU A 404 -20.85 4.57 25.60
N LEU A 405 -22.00 4.04 25.23
CA LEU A 405 -22.30 3.61 23.88
C LEU A 405 -23.03 4.75 23.18
N VAL A 406 -22.44 5.26 22.11
CA VAL A 406 -22.91 6.45 21.41
C VAL A 406 -23.25 6.05 19.98
N PRO A 407 -24.54 5.82 19.69
CA PRO A 407 -25.06 5.79 18.34
C PRO A 407 -24.51 6.92 17.48
N VAL A 408 -23.89 6.57 16.36
CA VAL A 408 -23.57 7.50 15.28
C VAL A 408 -24.31 7.04 14.03
N HIS A 409 -24.46 7.93 13.06
CA HIS A 409 -25.10 7.62 11.80
C HIS A 409 -24.15 8.04 10.69
N GLY A 410 -23.82 7.11 9.80
CA GLY A 410 -23.07 7.42 8.61
C GLY A 410 -21.56 7.37 8.79
N GLY A 411 -20.86 8.02 7.86
CA GLY A 411 -19.50 7.65 7.55
C GLY A 411 -19.47 6.44 6.66
N GLU A 412 -19.32 5.26 7.26
CA GLU A 412 -19.37 3.97 6.57
C GLU A 412 -20.76 3.35 6.63
N THR A 413 -21.25 2.99 7.82
CA THR A 413 -22.56 2.35 8.01
C THR A 413 -23.57 3.22 8.77
N HIS A 414 -24.86 2.95 8.61
CA HIS A 414 -25.90 3.61 9.39
C HIS A 414 -26.07 3.04 10.80
N ASP A 415 -25.54 1.85 11.07
CA ASP A 415 -25.55 1.17 12.37
C ASP A 415 -24.26 1.37 13.19
N ALA A 416 -23.43 2.35 12.83
CA ALA A 416 -22.22 2.63 13.56
C ALA A 416 -22.47 3.08 15.01
N MET A 417 -21.54 2.73 15.90
CA MET A 417 -21.60 3.02 17.33
C MET A 417 -20.21 3.25 17.89
N PHE A 418 -20.00 4.42 18.48
CA PHE A 418 -18.80 4.68 19.26
C PHE A 418 -18.91 4.08 20.65
N ILE A 419 -17.80 3.54 21.14
CA ILE A 419 -17.70 2.93 22.47
C ILE A 419 -16.66 3.73 23.26
N HIS A 420 -17.14 4.58 24.16
CA HIS A 420 -16.34 5.53 24.90
C HIS A 420 -16.08 5.06 26.33
N LEU A 421 -14.80 5.00 26.71
CA LEU A 421 -14.33 4.69 28.06
C LEU A 421 -13.70 5.95 28.65
N PRO A 422 -14.52 6.88 29.20
CA PRO A 422 -14.06 8.22 29.58
C PRO A 422 -12.94 8.21 30.63
N ASP A 423 -12.98 7.30 31.60
CA ASP A 423 -11.96 7.24 32.66
C ASP A 423 -10.59 6.76 32.13
N LEU A 424 -10.58 6.04 31.01
CA LEU A 424 -9.36 5.64 30.30
C LEU A 424 -8.95 6.63 29.19
N GLY A 425 -9.83 7.57 28.84
CA GLY A 425 -9.65 8.48 27.71
C GLY A 425 -9.61 7.74 26.36
N VAL A 426 -10.30 6.60 26.24
CA VAL A 426 -10.32 5.76 25.03
C VAL A 426 -11.67 5.87 24.34
N LEU A 427 -11.65 6.06 23.02
CA LEU A 427 -12.82 5.99 22.15
C LEU A 427 -12.55 4.98 21.04
N PHE A 428 -13.32 3.88 21.04
CA PHE A 428 -13.37 2.99 19.88
C PHE A 428 -14.40 3.55 18.90
N VAL A 429 -13.97 3.78 17.67
CA VAL A 429 -14.75 4.51 16.66
C VAL A 429 -15.18 3.64 15.48
N GLY A 430 -14.83 2.34 15.49
CA GLY A 430 -15.04 1.45 14.34
C GLY A 430 -14.45 2.09 13.08
N ASP A 431 -15.22 2.06 12.01
CA ASP A 431 -14.79 2.49 10.69
C ASP A 431 -15.59 3.69 10.16
N PHE A 432 -16.10 4.53 11.08
CA PHE A 432 -16.82 5.76 10.74
C PHE A 432 -16.09 6.68 9.76
N ILE A 433 -14.75 6.61 9.72
CA ILE A 433 -13.92 7.33 8.75
C ILE A 433 -13.17 6.35 7.85
N MET A 434 -13.91 5.73 6.96
CA MET A 434 -13.34 4.99 5.85
C MET A 434 -13.02 5.92 4.68
N PRO A 435 -11.81 5.84 4.07
CA PRO A 435 -11.45 6.61 2.88
C PRO A 435 -12.50 6.54 1.78
N TYR A 436 -13.17 5.40 1.67
CA TYR A 436 -14.15 5.07 0.63
C TYR A 436 -15.57 5.56 0.91
N LEU A 437 -15.83 6.12 2.12
CA LEU A 437 -17.17 6.46 2.63
C LEU A 437 -18.13 5.27 2.49
N GLY A 438 -17.90 4.17 3.21
CA GLY A 438 -18.59 2.89 3.00
C GLY A 438 -17.70 1.84 2.34
N ALA A 439 -18.06 0.57 2.47
CA ALA A 439 -17.55 -0.51 1.65
C ALA A 439 -17.79 -0.17 0.16
N PRO A 440 -16.76 -0.15 -0.71
CA PRO A 440 -16.86 0.37 -2.07
C PRO A 440 -17.87 -0.33 -2.99
N PHE A 441 -18.36 -1.49 -2.59
CA PHE A 441 -19.24 -2.36 -3.39
C PHE A 441 -20.66 -2.43 -2.84
N VAL A 442 -20.93 -1.70 -1.76
CA VAL A 442 -22.24 -1.60 -1.13
C VAL A 442 -22.75 -0.17 -1.29
N VAL A 443 -24.05 -0.03 -1.55
CA VAL A 443 -24.71 1.28 -1.70
C VAL A 443 -25.02 1.87 -0.31
N GLU A 444 -23.96 2.06 0.47
CA GLU A 444 -23.98 2.63 1.81
C GLU A 444 -23.22 3.96 1.84
N GLY A 445 -22.75 4.38 3.02
CA GLY A 445 -21.92 5.57 3.16
C GLY A 445 -22.71 6.87 3.20
N ASP A 446 -22.49 7.65 4.25
CA ASP A 446 -23.10 8.96 4.41
C ASP A 446 -22.04 10.00 4.76
N PHE A 447 -21.78 10.89 3.81
CA PHE A 447 -20.80 11.96 3.96
C PHE A 447 -21.20 12.97 5.03
N GLN A 448 -22.49 13.31 5.18
CA GLN A 448 -22.89 14.25 6.23
C GLN A 448 -22.74 13.58 7.60
N GLY A 449 -23.13 12.31 7.71
CA GLY A 449 -22.88 11.47 8.88
C GLY A 449 -21.41 11.41 9.30
N LEU A 450 -20.47 11.33 8.34
CA LEU A 450 -19.03 11.45 8.63
C LEU A 450 -18.71 12.78 9.32
N LEU A 451 -19.18 13.90 8.77
CA LEU A 451 -18.87 15.22 9.32
C LEU A 451 -19.48 15.41 10.72
N ASP A 452 -20.65 14.84 10.97
CA ASP A 452 -21.33 14.90 12.26
C ASP A 452 -20.64 13.99 13.30
N ALA A 453 -20.19 12.79 12.89
CA ALA A 453 -19.39 11.89 13.72
C ALA A 453 -18.04 12.51 14.12
N ILE A 454 -17.40 13.29 13.23
CA ILE A 454 -16.20 14.06 13.57
C ILE A 454 -16.49 15.05 14.72
N ASP A 455 -17.65 15.73 14.73
CA ASP A 455 -17.99 16.64 15.83
C ASP A 455 -18.11 15.91 17.16
N ILE A 456 -18.66 14.69 17.16
CA ILE A 456 -18.75 13.84 18.35
C ILE A 456 -17.35 13.48 18.86
N VAL A 457 -16.44 13.07 17.98
CA VAL A 457 -15.04 12.79 18.35
C VAL A 457 -14.39 14.01 18.98
N VAL A 458 -14.51 15.18 18.34
CA VAL A 458 -13.94 16.44 18.83
C VAL A 458 -14.54 16.83 20.18
N GLN A 459 -15.84 16.63 20.36
CA GLN A 459 -16.52 16.90 21.63
C GLN A 459 -16.05 15.96 22.75
N LYS A 460 -15.87 14.66 22.45
CA LYS A 460 -15.39 13.67 23.42
C LYS A 460 -13.91 13.85 23.75
N ASN A 461 -13.13 14.36 22.79
CA ASN A 461 -11.70 14.64 22.89
C ASN A 461 -10.90 13.48 23.53
N PRO A 462 -10.97 12.26 22.97
CA PRO A 462 -10.28 11.12 23.55
C PRO A 462 -8.76 11.26 23.45
N ARG A 463 -8.06 10.67 24.42
CA ARG A 463 -6.59 10.53 24.38
C ARG A 463 -6.16 9.46 23.38
N TYR A 464 -6.94 8.39 23.27
CA TYR A 464 -6.71 7.29 22.35
C TYR A 464 -7.96 7.08 21.50
N MET A 465 -7.82 7.21 20.19
CA MET A 465 -8.87 6.94 19.22
C MET A 465 -8.48 5.71 18.42
N LEU A 466 -9.29 4.66 18.51
CA LEU A 466 -8.97 3.33 18.01
C LEU A 466 -10.03 2.91 16.99
N HIS A 467 -9.60 2.60 15.77
CA HIS A 467 -10.48 2.29 14.63
C HIS A 467 -10.56 0.79 14.39
N GLY A 468 -11.46 0.35 13.51
CA GLY A 468 -11.56 -1.05 13.10
C GLY A 468 -10.32 -1.58 12.37
N HIS A 469 -9.51 -0.70 11.79
CA HIS A 469 -8.29 -1.11 11.07
C HIS A 469 -7.03 -0.30 11.44
N GLU A 470 -5.88 -0.97 11.42
CA GLU A 470 -4.58 -0.37 11.80
C GLU A 470 -4.22 0.88 10.97
N PRO A 471 -4.40 0.88 9.62
CA PRO A 471 -4.09 2.06 8.83
C PRO A 471 -4.97 3.25 9.18
N LEU A 472 -6.21 3.03 9.61
CA LEU A 472 -7.11 4.10 10.04
C LEU A 472 -6.66 4.67 11.38
N THR A 473 -6.36 3.82 12.37
CA THR A 473 -5.79 4.24 13.66
C THR A 473 -4.52 5.07 13.46
N ARG A 474 -3.65 4.68 12.52
CA ARG A 474 -2.42 5.40 12.20
C ARG A 474 -2.66 6.72 11.47
N ASN A 475 -3.53 6.72 10.45
CA ASN A 475 -3.75 7.90 9.59
C ASN A 475 -4.67 8.93 10.25
N PHE A 476 -5.68 8.51 11.01
CA PHE A 476 -6.70 9.37 11.60
C PHE A 476 -6.54 9.40 13.12
N SER A 477 -5.39 9.88 13.61
CA SER A 477 -4.96 9.61 14.99
C SER A 477 -5.34 10.67 16.04
N SER A 478 -5.90 11.83 15.66
CA SER A 478 -6.23 12.88 16.63
C SER A 478 -7.52 13.66 16.32
N PRO A 479 -8.27 14.10 17.35
CA PRO A 479 -9.46 14.94 17.18
C PRO A 479 -9.16 16.27 16.47
N GLU A 480 -8.04 16.92 16.76
CA GLU A 480 -7.70 18.21 16.15
C GLU A 480 -7.39 18.09 14.65
N MET A 481 -6.75 16.99 14.25
CA MET A 481 -6.56 16.68 12.83
C MET A 481 -7.90 16.42 12.15
N LEU A 482 -8.83 15.69 12.78
CA LEU A 482 -10.16 15.45 12.22
C LEU A 482 -10.97 16.74 12.08
N ALA A 483 -10.88 17.66 13.04
CA ALA A 483 -11.50 18.97 12.93
C ALA A 483 -11.01 19.75 11.70
N GLN A 484 -9.70 19.73 11.43
CA GLN A 484 -9.14 20.35 10.22
C GLN A 484 -9.60 19.60 8.95
N LEU A 485 -9.62 18.26 9.00
CA LEU A 485 -10.05 17.43 7.89
C LEU A 485 -11.52 17.67 7.54
N LYS A 486 -12.40 17.86 8.53
CA LYS A 486 -13.81 18.25 8.32
C LYS A 486 -13.93 19.53 7.50
N VAL A 487 -13.13 20.56 7.79
CA VAL A 487 -13.09 21.81 7.00
C VAL A 487 -12.65 21.53 5.56
N ASN A 488 -11.58 20.75 5.39
CA ASN A 488 -11.02 20.40 4.09
C ASN A 488 -12.02 19.61 3.23
N LEU A 489 -12.69 18.61 3.82
CA LEU A 489 -13.67 17.76 3.16
C LEU A 489 -14.95 18.53 2.84
N SER A 490 -15.39 19.44 3.71
CA SER A 490 -16.53 20.32 3.43
C SER A 490 -16.26 21.20 2.21
N TRP A 491 -15.06 21.77 2.11
CA TRP A 491 -14.65 22.52 0.91
C TRP A 491 -14.63 21.63 -0.34
N LEU A 492 -14.07 20.42 -0.23
CA LEU A 492 -14.02 19.46 -1.35
C LEU A 492 -15.44 19.13 -1.84
N ARG A 493 -16.37 18.84 -0.91
CA ARG A 493 -17.79 18.62 -1.24
C ARG A 493 -18.35 19.77 -2.05
N ASP A 494 -18.15 21.01 -1.59
CA ASP A 494 -18.72 22.17 -2.25
C ASP A 494 -18.14 22.37 -3.68
N GLN A 495 -16.85 22.07 -3.88
CA GLN A 495 -16.23 22.09 -5.21
C GLN A 495 -16.79 21.00 -6.13
N VAL A 496 -16.89 19.76 -5.63
CA VAL A 496 -17.43 18.63 -6.39
C VAL A 496 -18.87 18.87 -6.80
N LEU A 497 -19.74 19.28 -5.86
CA LEU A 497 -21.14 19.59 -6.16
C LEU A 497 -21.28 20.77 -7.13
N THR A 498 -20.37 21.74 -7.08
CA THR A 498 -20.34 22.84 -8.06
C THR A 498 -19.95 22.36 -9.45
N ALA A 499 -18.96 21.47 -9.56
CA ALA A 499 -18.55 20.87 -10.82
C ALA A 499 -19.66 19.99 -11.42
N ILE A 500 -20.34 19.18 -10.60
CA ILE A 500 -21.50 18.38 -11.03
C ILE A 500 -22.61 19.27 -11.61
N ARG A 501 -22.96 20.37 -10.93
CA ARG A 501 -23.97 21.33 -11.44
C ARG A 501 -23.56 21.99 -12.75
N ARG A 502 -22.26 22.11 -13.03
CA ARG A 502 -21.73 22.62 -14.31
C ARG A 502 -21.77 21.58 -15.43
N GLY A 503 -21.97 20.30 -15.10
CA GLY A 503 -21.92 19.18 -16.03
C GLY A 503 -20.51 18.65 -16.28
N ASP A 504 -19.58 18.89 -15.35
CA ASP A 504 -18.24 18.31 -15.44
C ASP A 504 -18.28 16.79 -15.25
N THR A 505 -17.49 16.08 -16.04
CA THR A 505 -17.35 14.63 -15.92
C THR A 505 -16.60 14.27 -14.64
N ARG A 506 -16.86 13.07 -14.10
CA ARG A 506 -16.12 12.55 -12.93
C ARG A 506 -14.61 12.59 -13.15
N ALA A 507 -14.16 12.19 -14.34
CA ALA A 507 -12.74 12.24 -14.70
C ALA A 507 -12.17 13.67 -14.67
N ALA A 508 -12.90 14.67 -15.15
CA ALA A 508 -12.47 16.07 -15.12
C ALA A 508 -12.30 16.60 -13.69
N ILE A 509 -13.18 16.20 -12.76
CA ILE A 509 -13.11 16.59 -11.35
C ILE A 509 -11.85 16.02 -10.68
N HIS A 510 -11.53 14.74 -10.90
CA HIS A 510 -10.28 14.14 -10.46
C HIS A 510 -9.06 14.88 -11.03
N GLN A 511 -9.09 15.16 -12.34
CA GLN A 511 -8.00 15.87 -13.04
C GLN A 511 -7.82 17.33 -12.58
N ALA A 512 -8.81 17.94 -11.93
CA ALA A 512 -8.70 19.28 -11.39
C ALA A 512 -7.74 19.39 -10.19
N ASN A 513 -7.28 18.26 -9.63
CA ASN A 513 -6.33 18.19 -8.50
C ASN A 513 -6.74 19.13 -7.34
N LEU A 514 -7.96 18.96 -6.83
CA LEU A 514 -8.57 19.85 -5.85
C LEU A 514 -7.78 19.85 -4.51
N ILE A 515 -7.23 21.01 -4.14
CA ILE A 515 -6.51 21.25 -2.88
C ILE A 515 -7.21 22.38 -2.10
N PRO A 516 -7.69 22.14 -0.87
CA PRO A 516 -8.39 23.12 -0.07
C PRO A 516 -7.53 24.35 0.23
N PRO A 517 -8.08 25.57 0.15
CA PRO A 517 -7.41 26.77 0.62
C PRO A 517 -6.98 26.60 2.08
N GLY A 518 -5.69 26.83 2.34
CA GLY A 518 -5.13 26.71 3.69
C GLY A 518 -4.63 25.32 4.08
N LEU A 519 -4.94 24.24 3.34
CA LEU A 519 -4.43 22.90 3.66
C LEU A 519 -2.89 22.89 3.74
N LEU A 520 -2.22 23.42 2.71
CA LEU A 520 -0.76 23.42 2.61
C LEU A 520 -0.04 24.29 3.67
N ASN A 521 -0.74 25.30 4.20
CA ASN A 521 -0.21 26.21 5.22
C ASN A 521 -0.75 25.88 6.63
N GLY A 522 -1.61 24.87 6.74
CA GLY A 522 -2.32 24.49 7.94
C GLY A 522 -1.59 23.40 8.71
N ARG A 523 -2.33 22.38 9.15
CA ARG A 523 -1.76 21.27 9.91
C ARG A 523 -1.08 20.26 8.99
N ALA A 524 0.17 19.92 9.31
CA ALA A 524 0.95 18.96 8.52
C ALA A 524 0.43 17.51 8.62
N ASP A 525 -0.17 17.14 9.76
CA ASP A 525 -0.75 15.81 9.98
C ASP A 525 -2.06 15.58 9.23
N ALA A 526 -2.67 16.62 8.63
CA ALA A 526 -3.86 16.49 7.78
C ALA A 526 -3.51 16.23 6.29
N LEU A 527 -2.24 16.35 5.88
CA LEU A 527 -1.83 16.28 4.47
C LEU A 527 -1.95 14.86 3.88
N LEU A 528 -1.54 13.83 4.62
CA LEU A 528 -1.68 12.44 4.19
C LEU A 528 -3.14 11.96 4.29
N PRO A 529 -3.87 12.20 5.41
CA PRO A 529 -5.29 11.87 5.51
C PRO A 529 -6.14 12.45 4.38
N TYR A 530 -5.91 13.72 4.00
CA TYR A 530 -6.63 14.32 2.88
C TYR A 530 -6.31 13.62 1.55
N LEU A 531 -5.05 13.27 1.27
CA LEU A 531 -4.67 12.52 0.07
C LEU A 531 -5.40 11.19 -0.03
N VAL A 532 -5.47 10.44 1.08
CA VAL A 532 -6.07 9.10 1.13
C VAL A 532 -7.59 9.15 0.92
N LEU A 533 -8.27 10.18 1.43
CA LEU A 533 -9.72 10.35 1.27
C LEU A 533 -10.15 10.96 -0.06
N ARG A 534 -9.37 11.90 -0.60
CA ARG A 534 -9.83 12.85 -1.63
C ARG A 534 -10.52 12.17 -2.82
N GLU A 535 -9.86 11.20 -3.44
CA GLU A 535 -10.37 10.58 -4.67
C GLU A 535 -11.70 9.87 -4.43
N HIS A 536 -11.77 9.10 -3.35
CA HIS A 536 -12.97 8.33 -3.03
C HIS A 536 -14.14 9.21 -2.56
N VAL A 537 -13.86 10.31 -1.86
CA VAL A 537 -14.87 11.32 -1.52
C VAL A 537 -15.43 11.95 -2.80
N ILE A 538 -14.58 12.25 -3.80
CA ILE A 538 -15.05 12.71 -5.13
C ILE A 538 -15.95 11.66 -5.76
N ASP A 539 -15.53 10.39 -5.79
CA ASP A 539 -16.29 9.29 -6.40
C ASP A 539 -17.65 9.09 -5.74
N ARG A 540 -17.69 9.06 -4.40
CA ARG A 540 -18.93 8.86 -3.64
C ARG A 540 -19.90 10.03 -3.82
N LEU A 541 -19.41 11.27 -3.70
CA LEU A 541 -20.24 12.45 -3.91
C LEU A 541 -20.80 12.48 -5.34
N TYR A 542 -19.99 12.15 -6.34
CA TYR A 542 -20.45 12.07 -7.71
C TYR A 542 -21.51 10.98 -7.88
N HIS A 543 -21.26 9.78 -7.37
CA HIS A 543 -22.22 8.68 -7.44
C HIS A 543 -23.58 9.04 -6.80
N GLN A 544 -23.57 9.68 -5.63
CA GLN A 544 -24.80 10.00 -4.88
C GLN A 544 -25.56 11.23 -5.43
N ASN A 545 -24.95 12.02 -6.31
CA ASN A 545 -25.54 13.28 -6.80
C ASN A 545 -25.73 13.33 -8.32
N VAL A 546 -25.42 12.25 -9.03
CA VAL A 546 -25.60 12.14 -10.48
C VAL A 546 -26.51 10.95 -10.78
N GLY A 547 -27.46 11.15 -11.70
CA GLY A 547 -28.35 10.09 -12.16
C GLY A 547 -27.61 9.03 -13.00
N TYR A 548 -28.28 7.92 -13.30
CA TYR A 548 -27.72 6.88 -14.16
C TYR A 548 -27.49 7.34 -15.61
N TRP A 549 -28.09 8.47 -16.03
CA TRP A 549 -27.77 9.19 -17.26
C TRP A 549 -27.06 10.50 -16.95
N GLN A 550 -25.90 10.68 -17.58
CA GLN A 550 -25.03 11.83 -17.35
C GLN A 550 -25.04 12.78 -18.56
N ALA A 551 -24.66 14.04 -18.34
CA ALA A 551 -24.67 15.08 -19.36
C ALA A 551 -23.62 14.87 -20.48
N ASP A 552 -22.59 14.07 -20.21
CA ASP A 552 -21.52 13.68 -21.14
C ASP A 552 -21.81 12.39 -21.90
N LEU A 553 -23.07 11.96 -21.88
CA LEU A 553 -23.59 10.73 -22.48
C LEU A 553 -23.21 9.42 -21.75
N GLU A 554 -22.52 9.50 -20.61
CA GLU A 554 -22.23 8.31 -19.81
C GLU A 554 -23.54 7.69 -19.26
N GLY A 555 -23.65 6.37 -19.39
CA GLY A 555 -24.80 5.58 -18.92
C GLY A 555 -26.00 5.52 -19.88
N LEU A 556 -25.96 6.20 -21.04
CA LEU A 556 -26.97 6.04 -22.10
C LEU A 556 -26.79 4.74 -22.89
N ASP A 557 -25.56 4.47 -23.30
CA ASP A 557 -25.13 3.24 -23.97
C ASP A 557 -24.08 2.52 -23.12
N HIS A 558 -23.99 1.20 -23.25
CA HIS A 558 -23.14 0.34 -22.40
C HIS A 558 -22.11 -0.45 -23.23
N LEU A 559 -21.21 0.27 -23.90
CA LEU A 559 -20.13 -0.35 -24.67
C LEU A 559 -19.16 -1.09 -23.74
N GLY A 560 -18.95 -2.36 -24.03
CA GLY A 560 -18.07 -3.26 -23.30
C GLY A 560 -16.71 -3.44 -23.95
N ASP A 561 -15.92 -4.34 -23.37
CA ASP A 561 -14.57 -4.64 -23.84
C ASP A 561 -14.58 -5.28 -25.24
N SER A 562 -15.61 -6.07 -25.58
CA SER A 562 -15.81 -6.64 -26.92
C SER A 562 -16.00 -5.55 -27.98
N ASP A 563 -16.81 -4.51 -27.70
CA ASP A 563 -17.06 -3.42 -28.65
C ASP A 563 -15.79 -2.58 -28.88
N ARG A 564 -15.04 -2.33 -27.80
CA ARG A 564 -13.72 -1.68 -27.88
C ARG A 564 -12.75 -2.52 -28.69
N ALA A 565 -12.80 -3.84 -28.55
CA ALA A 565 -11.96 -4.74 -29.33
C ALA A 565 -12.35 -4.73 -30.82
N GLU A 566 -13.65 -4.71 -31.14
CA GLU A 566 -14.16 -4.60 -32.52
C GLU A 566 -13.66 -3.31 -33.18
N LEU A 567 -13.76 -2.16 -32.49
CA LEU A 567 -13.21 -0.89 -32.97
C LEU A 567 -11.72 -1.00 -33.32
N LEU A 568 -10.93 -1.60 -32.44
CA LEU A 568 -9.48 -1.70 -32.60
C LEU A 568 -9.06 -2.72 -33.67
N VAL A 569 -9.72 -3.86 -33.72
CA VAL A 569 -9.30 -5.00 -34.55
C VAL A 569 -9.97 -4.97 -35.91
N ASP A 570 -11.28 -4.76 -35.97
CA ASP A 570 -12.05 -4.94 -37.19
C ASP A 570 -12.11 -3.63 -38.00
N TYR A 571 -12.21 -2.46 -37.33
CA TYR A 571 -12.21 -1.15 -38.01
C TYR A 571 -10.82 -0.55 -38.20
N LEU A 572 -9.91 -0.73 -37.24
CA LEU A 572 -8.53 -0.20 -37.32
C LEU A 572 -7.49 -1.24 -37.76
N ALA A 573 -7.90 -2.49 -38.01
CA ALA A 573 -7.03 -3.57 -38.48
C ALA A 573 -5.79 -3.79 -37.60
N LEU A 574 -5.92 -3.62 -36.27
CA LEU A 574 -4.83 -3.86 -35.33
C LEU A 574 -4.76 -5.35 -34.95
N SER A 575 -3.56 -5.92 -35.00
CA SER A 575 -3.31 -7.28 -34.53
C SER A 575 -3.02 -7.32 -33.04
N GLU A 576 -3.23 -8.49 -32.40
CA GLU A 576 -2.84 -8.75 -31.00
C GLU A 576 -1.44 -8.22 -30.69
N LYS A 577 -0.46 -8.56 -31.52
CA LYS A 577 0.94 -8.10 -31.35
C LYS A 577 1.05 -6.58 -31.27
N ARG A 578 0.32 -5.84 -32.12
CA ARG A 578 0.36 -4.36 -32.11
C ARG A 578 -0.30 -3.79 -30.87
N LEU A 579 -1.38 -4.40 -30.41
CA LEU A 579 -2.10 -4.00 -29.19
C LEU A 579 -1.24 -4.23 -27.94
N VAL A 580 -0.62 -5.41 -27.82
CA VAL A 580 0.30 -5.71 -26.72
C VAL A 580 1.50 -4.78 -26.72
N THR A 581 2.15 -4.53 -27.87
CA THR A 581 3.24 -3.54 -27.96
C THR A 581 2.78 -2.12 -27.58
N ALA A 582 1.55 -1.74 -27.90
CA ALA A 582 0.99 -0.46 -27.47
C ALA A 582 0.77 -0.42 -25.94
N ALA A 583 0.25 -1.49 -25.34
CA ALA A 583 0.10 -1.61 -23.90
C ALA A 583 1.46 -1.56 -23.16
N GLU A 584 2.47 -2.25 -23.68
CA GLU A 584 3.85 -2.19 -23.16
C GLU A 584 4.42 -0.76 -23.22
N LYS A 585 4.15 -0.03 -24.31
CA LYS A 585 4.53 1.38 -24.42
C LYS A 585 3.78 2.25 -23.42
N MET A 586 2.47 2.04 -23.24
CA MET A 586 1.69 2.75 -22.22
C MET A 586 2.25 2.50 -20.82
N ALA A 587 2.62 1.26 -20.50
CA ALA A 587 3.26 0.91 -19.24
C ALA A 587 4.65 1.55 -19.09
N ALA A 588 5.44 1.65 -20.17
CA ALA A 588 6.71 2.38 -20.19
C ALA A 588 6.50 3.89 -19.97
N ASP A 589 5.41 4.46 -20.46
CA ASP A 589 4.96 5.83 -20.19
C ASP A 589 4.26 5.96 -18.81
N GLY A 590 4.21 4.88 -18.02
CA GLY A 590 3.58 4.77 -16.72
C GLY A 590 2.05 4.72 -16.72
N LYS A 591 1.38 4.74 -17.88
CA LYS A 591 -0.08 4.80 -18.02
C LYS A 591 -0.72 3.42 -17.82
N TYR A 592 -0.65 2.91 -16.61
CA TYR A 592 -1.05 1.54 -16.28
C TYR A 592 -2.55 1.31 -16.42
N GLU A 593 -3.39 2.23 -15.95
CA GLU A 593 -4.84 2.12 -16.06
C GLU A 593 -5.30 2.07 -17.53
N LEU A 594 -4.67 2.86 -18.39
CA LEU A 594 -4.92 2.84 -19.83
C LEU A 594 -4.42 1.56 -20.49
N ALA A 595 -3.25 1.06 -20.09
CA ALA A 595 -2.71 -0.21 -20.55
C ALA A 595 -3.62 -1.38 -20.18
N THR A 596 -4.15 -1.39 -18.95
CA THR A 596 -5.12 -2.40 -18.48
C THR A 596 -6.37 -2.38 -19.34
N SER A 597 -6.98 -1.21 -19.56
CA SER A 597 -8.19 -1.10 -20.40
C SER A 597 -7.96 -1.64 -21.82
N LEU A 598 -6.79 -1.37 -22.41
CA LEU A 598 -6.44 -1.91 -23.73
C LEU A 598 -6.26 -3.43 -23.71
N LEU A 599 -5.65 -3.98 -22.65
CA LEU A 599 -5.42 -5.41 -22.49
C LEU A 599 -6.72 -6.17 -22.22
N GLU A 600 -7.65 -5.64 -21.44
CA GLU A 600 -8.98 -6.24 -21.20
C GLU A 600 -9.79 -6.32 -22.51
N ALA A 601 -9.82 -5.24 -23.30
CA ALA A 601 -10.40 -5.27 -24.64
C ALA A 601 -9.70 -6.28 -25.57
N SER A 602 -8.37 -6.35 -25.53
CA SER A 602 -7.62 -7.33 -26.32
C SER A 602 -7.94 -8.78 -25.91
N ALA A 603 -8.03 -9.05 -24.61
CA ALA A 603 -8.37 -10.36 -24.06
C ALA A 603 -9.80 -10.79 -24.44
N ALA A 604 -10.75 -9.85 -24.50
CA ALA A 604 -12.11 -10.13 -24.94
C ALA A 604 -12.17 -10.66 -26.39
N ARG A 605 -11.25 -10.21 -27.26
CA ARG A 605 -11.18 -10.64 -28.68
C ARG A 605 -10.33 -11.88 -28.91
N PHE A 606 -9.13 -11.91 -28.35
CA PHE A 606 -8.11 -12.94 -28.65
C PHE A 606 -8.02 -14.03 -27.58
N GLY A 607 -8.74 -13.88 -26.46
CA GLY A 607 -8.53 -14.67 -25.26
C GLY A 607 -7.27 -14.22 -24.48
N ARG A 608 -7.06 -14.82 -23.30
CA ARG A 608 -5.84 -14.58 -22.50
C ARG A 608 -4.67 -15.41 -23.04
N THR A 609 -4.09 -14.95 -24.14
CA THR A 609 -2.85 -15.54 -24.69
C THR A 609 -1.68 -15.32 -23.73
N GLU A 610 -0.56 -16.03 -23.93
CA GLU A 610 0.65 -15.84 -23.11
C GLU A 610 1.15 -14.38 -23.16
N SER A 611 1.06 -13.74 -24.33
CA SER A 611 1.55 -12.38 -24.54
C SER A 611 0.70 -11.34 -23.78
N ILE A 612 -0.63 -11.49 -23.85
CA ILE A 612 -1.58 -10.66 -23.09
C ILE A 612 -1.41 -10.89 -21.60
N THR A 613 -1.40 -12.15 -21.15
CA THR A 613 -1.28 -12.50 -19.73
C THR A 613 -0.01 -11.94 -19.11
N LYS A 614 1.12 -12.01 -19.82
CA LYS A 614 2.39 -11.45 -19.36
C LYS A 614 2.36 -9.93 -19.25
N ALA A 615 1.72 -9.26 -20.20
CA ALA A 615 1.54 -7.80 -20.16
C ALA A 615 0.59 -7.40 -19.02
N GLU A 616 -0.54 -8.10 -18.85
CA GLU A 616 -1.48 -7.90 -17.73
C GLU A 616 -0.76 -8.07 -16.39
N GLN A 617 0.02 -9.14 -16.22
CA GLN A 617 0.77 -9.39 -15.00
C GLN A 617 1.70 -8.22 -14.65
N LEU A 618 2.45 -7.70 -15.63
CA LEU A 618 3.33 -6.54 -15.40
C LEU A 618 2.54 -5.29 -15.00
N VAL A 619 1.45 -4.98 -15.72
CA VAL A 619 0.67 -3.77 -15.49
C VAL A 619 -0.06 -3.80 -14.16
N TYR A 620 -0.68 -4.92 -13.78
CA TYR A 620 -1.32 -5.05 -12.47
C TYR A 620 -0.32 -5.02 -11.31
N LEU A 621 0.87 -5.62 -11.46
CA LEU A 621 1.94 -5.46 -10.47
C LEU A 621 2.36 -4.00 -10.31
N LYS A 622 2.39 -3.22 -11.40
CA LYS A 622 2.69 -1.78 -11.35
C LYS A 622 1.58 -0.96 -10.70
N LEU A 623 0.31 -1.36 -10.86
CA LEU A 623 -0.81 -0.77 -10.14
C LEU A 623 -0.75 -1.13 -8.65
N MET A 624 -0.42 -2.36 -8.28
CA MET A 624 -0.14 -2.72 -6.89
C MET A 624 0.98 -1.85 -6.31
N GLU A 625 2.11 -1.72 -7.02
CA GLU A 625 3.24 -0.87 -6.59
C GLU A 625 2.83 0.60 -6.38
N LYS A 626 1.91 1.12 -7.20
CA LYS A 626 1.38 2.48 -7.09
C LYS A 626 0.59 2.69 -5.80
N TYR A 627 -0.30 1.74 -5.44
CA TYR A 627 -1.28 1.93 -4.37
C TYR A 627 -0.91 1.29 -3.03
N GLN A 628 0.20 0.55 -2.96
CA GLN A 628 0.63 -0.24 -1.80
C GLN A 628 0.75 0.53 -0.45
N ASN A 629 0.67 1.86 -0.45
CA ASN A 629 0.77 2.71 0.74
C ASN A 629 -0.43 3.65 0.95
N THR A 630 -1.33 3.77 -0.02
CA THR A 630 -2.37 4.81 -0.04
C THR A 630 -3.77 4.28 -0.29
N ASP A 631 -3.92 3.11 -0.90
CA ASP A 631 -5.22 2.54 -1.26
C ASP A 631 -5.19 1.01 -1.19
N PRO A 632 -5.45 0.42 -0.01
CA PRO A 632 -5.43 -1.03 0.16
C PRO A 632 -6.51 -1.76 -0.66
N PHE A 633 -7.67 -1.15 -0.93
CA PHE A 633 -8.73 -1.84 -1.67
C PHE A 633 -8.35 -1.99 -3.15
N LYS A 634 -7.77 -0.95 -3.76
CA LYS A 634 -7.16 -1.08 -5.08
C LYS A 634 -6.05 -2.13 -5.09
N TYR A 635 -5.21 -2.17 -4.05
CA TYR A 635 -4.15 -3.18 -3.93
C TYR A 635 -4.71 -4.60 -3.96
N ILE A 636 -5.72 -4.90 -3.13
CA ILE A 636 -6.41 -6.20 -3.06
C ILE A 636 -6.98 -6.60 -4.43
N LEU A 637 -7.74 -5.70 -5.06
CA LEU A 637 -8.38 -5.97 -6.35
C LEU A 637 -7.37 -6.22 -7.47
N TYR A 638 -6.30 -5.43 -7.53
CA TYR A 638 -5.25 -5.64 -8.52
C TYR A 638 -4.45 -6.92 -8.27
N SER A 639 -4.22 -7.28 -6.99
CA SER A 639 -3.62 -8.56 -6.63
C SER A 639 -4.49 -9.72 -7.11
N ALA A 640 -5.81 -9.64 -6.88
CA ALA A 640 -6.78 -10.66 -7.28
C ALA A 640 -6.85 -10.86 -8.80
N LYS A 641 -6.74 -9.80 -9.60
CA LYS A 641 -6.76 -9.86 -11.08
C LYS A 641 -5.66 -10.76 -11.65
N ILE A 642 -4.54 -10.92 -10.95
CA ILE A 642 -3.38 -11.72 -11.40
C ILE A 642 -3.04 -12.87 -10.46
N GLY A 643 -3.84 -13.10 -9.41
CA GLY A 643 -3.56 -14.10 -8.38
C GLY A 643 -2.21 -13.89 -7.68
N GLU A 644 -1.76 -12.64 -7.57
CA GLU A 644 -0.53 -12.33 -6.86
C GLU A 644 -0.76 -12.49 -5.35
N GLN A 645 0.21 -13.09 -4.67
CA GLN A 645 0.19 -13.24 -3.21
C GLN A 645 1.32 -12.42 -2.63
N THR A 646 1.07 -11.84 -1.46
CA THR A 646 2.05 -11.05 -0.71
C THR A 646 2.18 -11.69 0.66
N PRO A 647 3.17 -12.57 0.90
CA PRO A 647 3.31 -13.22 2.19
C PRO A 647 3.51 -12.19 3.31
N GLN A 648 2.89 -12.44 4.44
CA GLN A 648 3.04 -11.61 5.63
C GLN A 648 4.48 -11.68 6.13
N MET A 649 5.06 -10.50 6.42
CA MET A 649 6.42 -10.43 6.95
C MET A 649 6.39 -10.65 8.46
N ALA A 650 7.23 -11.56 8.94
CA ALA A 650 7.44 -11.74 10.38
C ALA A 650 8.21 -10.53 10.94
N ASN A 651 7.66 -9.91 11.98
CA ASN A 651 8.46 -9.09 12.87
C ASN A 651 9.43 -10.04 13.57
N GLY A 652 10.75 -9.83 13.48
CA GLY A 652 11.77 -10.72 14.03
C GLY A 652 11.83 -10.78 15.57
N LYS A 653 10.69 -10.92 16.24
CA LYS A 653 10.56 -11.10 17.69
C LYS A 653 9.49 -12.10 18.03
#